data_AF-A0A812KKD8-F1
#
_entry.id   AF-A0A812KKD8-F1
#
_cell.length_a   1.000
_cell.length_b   1.000
_cell.length_c   1.000
_cell.angle_alpha   90.00
_cell.angle_beta   90.00
_cell.angle_gamma   90.00
#
_symmetry.space_group_name_H-M   'P 1'
#
loop_
_entity.id
_entity.type
_entity.pdbx_description
1 polymer ?
#
loop_
_entity_poly.entity_id
_entity_poly.type
_entity_poly.pdbx_seq_one_letter_code
_entity_poly.pdbx_strand_id
1 'polypeptide(L)'
;MPVPKEGWSHFPPVLREGLQAAYGHPLVAWELLDSDEGLEDLLAAANLSDPEVTSACRDALRKLRDTGAGAKRQAYFRQCTLMRCPRLPSSSDELRIMQDCFQDIASVVGQVQKNRRRSHLGISLQAGIEDPEQLEQQERGRWQHVLAGYIEEADLPVMELIRSSETPSQVWSRIFGSRRAKTLRNRAKTWKGFHLWLTLVKGTSWPQSVLDVTDYLEHRIAEGCGVSVPRDVLSSLSLLENVGRIAGDDRLGSDPTLNDMAKAMGEELERGAPPKKPAKLCTVAMLISMELCVIDDETAPFMRILAWIGLLMHWGVLRTDDVQWLDVCRMVFTDNGLTLVLRRSKTTGPGKKAREVPVFILRTLSLSGHDWLCVGLELFQQPAFYWERPYFVAAPTKDYSGCVRKFLKPEQLSLHLRGLYTHLLGPRFDGSVWRADEFFLVPVDVQNFWSGHSARHWLPSWGTALGLPKCDLDYLGRWQAGAHQSTEYVVKAREVVYRVQKRVNEALCLGHESVSELELFEDLKRYCADRGVSSLRGVTGHQIWRRSDAGHLALLTRFPLLIATLAVDDRAEAALVAGSEPASNQEGRFWYSISRRTGFRRLHLTNGCGVLPWSVHEAVFVASVEEAKADAWCKICQRKVAEEESSASSSSGSSSSTATEENEGAAEEGSFQDGPPSFE
;
A
#
# COMPACT_ATOMS: atom_id res chain seq x y z
N MET A 1 -15.22 5.59 16.23
CA MET A 1 -16.42 6.35 16.64
C MET A 1 -15.95 7.36 17.66
N PRO A 2 -16.38 8.63 17.56
CA PRO A 2 -16.15 9.57 18.64
C PRO A 2 -16.79 8.98 19.91
N VAL A 3 -16.03 8.96 21.01
CA VAL A 3 -16.65 8.80 22.33
C VAL A 3 -17.52 10.05 22.48
N PRO A 4 -18.82 9.95 22.81
CA PRO A 4 -19.62 11.14 23.05
C PRO A 4 -18.91 11.98 24.11
N LYS A 5 -18.90 13.32 23.96
CA LYS A 5 -18.44 14.21 25.04
C LYS A 5 -19.41 14.04 26.21
N GLU A 6 -19.03 13.23 27.18
CA GLU A 6 -19.84 12.87 28.35
C GLU A 6 -19.70 13.96 29.41
N GLY A 7 -20.28 15.12 29.14
CA GLY A 7 -20.37 16.22 30.11
C GLY A 7 -21.55 16.07 31.08
N TRP A 8 -21.56 16.90 32.13
CA TRP A 8 -22.66 17.00 33.10
C TRP A 8 -24.02 17.31 32.46
N SER A 9 -24.04 17.88 31.26
CA SER A 9 -25.25 18.23 30.49
C SER A 9 -26.16 17.04 30.17
N HIS A 10 -25.67 15.81 30.26
CA HIS A 10 -26.46 14.60 29.98
C HIS A 10 -27.24 14.10 31.19
N PHE A 11 -26.82 14.45 32.41
CA PHE A 11 -27.57 14.12 33.61
C PHE A 11 -28.79 15.05 33.75
N PRO A 12 -29.89 14.59 34.39
CA PRO A 12 -31.03 15.43 34.73
C PRO A 12 -30.56 16.73 35.42
N PRO A 13 -31.05 17.92 35.00
CA PRO A 13 -30.58 19.21 35.53
C PRO A 13 -30.60 19.28 37.06
N VAL A 14 -31.63 18.69 37.67
CA VAL A 14 -31.86 18.65 39.13
C VAL A 14 -30.75 17.89 39.87
N LEU A 15 -30.05 16.95 39.21
CA LEU A 15 -28.97 16.16 39.82
C LEU A 15 -27.58 16.79 39.61
N ARG A 16 -27.43 17.71 38.65
CA ARG A 16 -26.09 18.13 38.17
C ARG A 16 -25.26 18.78 39.26
N GLU A 17 -25.81 19.75 39.98
CA GLU A 17 -25.05 20.49 41.00
C GLU A 17 -24.60 19.57 42.14
N GLY A 18 -25.48 18.70 42.64
CA GLY A 18 -25.16 17.74 43.69
C GLY A 18 -24.11 16.71 43.24
N LEU A 19 -24.26 16.15 42.05
CA LEU A 19 -23.28 15.20 41.50
C LEU A 19 -21.93 15.85 41.19
N GLN A 20 -21.94 17.08 40.70
CA GLN A 20 -20.72 17.82 40.38
C GLN A 20 -19.96 18.22 41.65
N ALA A 21 -20.66 18.55 42.73
CA ALA A 21 -20.07 18.77 44.04
C ALA A 21 -19.52 17.47 44.67
N ALA A 22 -20.24 16.35 44.53
CA ALA A 22 -19.86 15.08 45.14
C ALA A 22 -18.70 14.37 44.42
N TYR A 23 -18.63 14.43 43.09
CA TYR A 23 -17.73 13.59 42.29
C TYR A 23 -16.71 14.37 41.46
N GLY A 24 -16.87 15.69 41.28
CA GLY A 24 -15.92 16.58 40.59
C GLY A 24 -15.81 16.38 39.07
N HIS A 25 -15.83 15.13 38.59
CA HIS A 25 -15.69 14.75 37.18
C HIS A 25 -16.87 13.89 36.69
N PRO A 26 -17.48 14.20 35.53
CA PRO A 26 -18.70 13.53 35.08
C PRO A 26 -18.49 12.04 34.78
N LEU A 27 -17.26 11.62 34.45
CA LEU A 27 -16.96 10.20 34.20
C LEU A 27 -17.25 9.31 35.41
N VAL A 28 -16.96 9.77 36.63
CA VAL A 28 -17.21 8.98 37.85
C VAL A 28 -18.71 8.75 38.03
N ALA A 29 -19.52 9.80 37.81
CA ALA A 29 -20.98 9.68 37.86
C ALA A 29 -21.52 8.74 36.78
N TRP A 30 -20.90 8.73 35.59
CA TRP A 30 -21.27 7.80 34.54
C TRP A 30 -20.86 6.36 34.82
N GLU A 31 -19.75 6.11 35.49
CA GLU A 31 -19.31 4.78 35.90
C GLU A 31 -20.23 4.20 36.98
N LEU A 32 -20.65 5.01 37.96
CA LEU A 32 -21.61 4.58 38.98
C LEU A 32 -22.97 4.21 38.39
N LEU A 33 -23.41 4.95 37.35
CA LEU A 33 -24.67 4.70 36.64
C LEU A 33 -24.72 3.33 35.96
N ASP A 34 -23.59 2.66 35.75
CA ASP A 34 -23.52 1.35 35.10
C ASP A 34 -24.04 0.20 35.99
N SER A 35 -24.28 0.43 37.29
CA SER A 35 -24.83 -0.54 38.25
C SER A 35 -26.12 -0.02 38.91
N ASP A 36 -27.01 -0.92 39.36
CA ASP A 36 -28.22 -0.52 40.09
C ASP A 36 -27.88 0.06 41.47
N GLU A 37 -26.84 -0.44 42.13
CA GLU A 37 -26.33 0.08 43.40
C GLU A 37 -25.78 1.50 43.23
N GLY A 38 -24.89 1.70 42.25
CA GLY A 38 -24.34 3.03 41.96
C GLY A 38 -25.38 4.03 41.45
N LEU A 39 -26.48 3.57 40.84
CA LEU A 39 -27.61 4.45 40.51
C LEU A 39 -28.27 5.03 41.77
N GLU A 40 -28.46 4.22 42.80
CA GLU A 40 -29.01 4.71 44.08
C GLU A 40 -28.00 5.60 44.80
N ASP A 41 -26.68 5.35 44.69
CA ASP A 41 -25.64 6.24 45.21
C ASP A 41 -25.65 7.62 44.53
N LEU A 42 -25.95 7.69 43.22
CA LEU A 42 -26.12 8.95 42.50
C LEU A 42 -27.35 9.73 42.99
N LEU A 43 -28.46 9.04 43.27
CA LEU A 43 -29.67 9.67 43.81
C LEU A 43 -29.44 10.17 45.24
N ALA A 44 -28.73 9.40 46.07
CA ALA A 44 -28.35 9.78 47.42
C ALA A 44 -27.42 11.01 47.44
N ALA A 45 -26.44 11.05 46.54
CA ALA A 45 -25.50 12.17 46.43
C ALA A 45 -26.16 13.49 45.98
N ALA A 46 -27.31 13.43 45.31
CA ALA A 46 -28.05 14.62 44.90
C ALA A 46 -28.97 15.20 45.99
N ASN A 47 -29.10 14.53 47.15
CA ASN A 47 -29.84 14.99 48.33
C ASN A 47 -31.26 15.51 48.03
N LEU A 48 -32.01 14.78 47.20
CA LEU A 48 -33.37 15.16 46.81
C LEU A 48 -34.36 14.95 47.96
N SER A 49 -35.18 15.96 48.26
CA SER A 49 -36.14 15.92 49.38
C SER A 49 -37.54 15.44 48.99
N ASP A 50 -37.88 15.46 47.70
CA ASP A 50 -39.20 15.12 47.17
C ASP A 50 -39.23 13.67 46.60
N PRO A 51 -40.10 12.78 47.10
CA PRO A 51 -40.22 11.40 46.63
C PRO A 51 -40.62 11.26 45.16
N GLU A 52 -41.48 12.13 44.64
CA GLU A 52 -41.94 12.07 43.24
C GLU A 52 -40.84 12.49 42.28
N VAL A 53 -40.08 13.54 42.65
CA VAL A 53 -38.91 14.00 41.90
C VAL A 53 -37.79 12.94 41.91
N THR A 54 -37.60 12.26 43.05
CA THR A 54 -36.61 11.18 43.18
C THR A 54 -36.98 10.00 42.28
N SER A 55 -38.25 9.62 42.22
CA SER A 55 -38.71 8.56 41.31
C SER A 55 -38.53 8.94 39.84
N ALA A 56 -38.89 10.17 39.46
CA ALA A 56 -38.70 10.65 38.10
C ALA A 56 -37.21 10.72 37.69
N CYS A 57 -36.33 11.11 38.60
CA CYS A 57 -34.89 11.13 38.38
C CYS A 57 -34.32 9.71 38.24
N ARG A 58 -34.79 8.75 39.05
CA ARG A 58 -34.44 7.33 38.94
C ARG A 58 -34.76 6.77 37.56
N ASP A 59 -35.96 7.03 37.06
CA ASP A 59 -36.39 6.58 35.73
C ASP A 59 -35.61 7.26 34.60
N ALA A 60 -35.30 8.55 34.75
CA ALA A 60 -34.46 9.29 33.80
C ALA A 60 -33.02 8.74 33.75
N LEU A 61 -32.43 8.41 34.91
CA LEU A 61 -31.11 7.79 35.02
C LEU A 61 -31.08 6.39 34.42
N ARG A 62 -32.08 5.54 34.69
CA ARG A 62 -32.23 4.22 34.06
C ARG A 62 -32.32 4.35 32.54
N LYS A 63 -33.14 5.27 32.05
CA LYS A 63 -33.25 5.54 30.61
C LYS A 63 -31.92 6.06 30.03
N LEU A 64 -31.16 6.87 30.75
CA LEU A 64 -29.85 7.37 30.32
C LEU A 64 -28.79 6.24 30.27
N ARG A 65 -28.82 5.33 31.24
CA ARG A 65 -28.01 4.10 31.27
C ARG A 65 -28.32 3.20 30.07
N ASP A 66 -29.60 2.99 29.81
CA ASP A 66 -30.08 2.02 28.82
C ASP A 66 -30.08 2.58 27.37
N THR A 67 -29.77 3.87 27.20
CA THR A 67 -29.66 4.54 25.88
C THR A 67 -28.19 4.72 25.44
N GLY A 68 -28.00 5.08 24.16
CA GLY A 68 -26.81 4.75 23.35
C GLY A 68 -25.41 5.16 23.81
N ALA A 69 -25.23 5.94 24.88
CA ALA A 69 -23.93 6.24 25.48
C ALA A 69 -23.62 5.35 26.70
N GLY A 70 -24.60 5.07 27.57
CA GLY A 70 -24.47 4.15 28.71
C GLY A 70 -24.38 2.68 28.27
N ALA A 71 -25.25 2.25 27.34
CA ALA A 71 -25.24 0.89 26.82
C ALA A 71 -23.91 0.49 26.13
N LYS A 72 -23.19 1.46 25.53
CA LYS A 72 -21.87 1.24 24.92
C LYS A 72 -20.75 1.14 25.95
N ARG A 73 -20.90 1.76 27.12
CA ARG A 73 -19.96 1.70 28.24
C ARG A 73 -20.11 0.45 29.07
N GLN A 74 -21.33 0.06 29.44
CA GLN A 74 -21.59 -1.25 30.06
C GLN A 74 -21.03 -2.42 29.24
N ALA A 75 -21.14 -2.35 27.91
CA ALA A 75 -20.57 -3.36 27.02
C ALA A 75 -19.02 -3.40 27.07
N TYR A 76 -18.36 -2.25 27.29
CA TYR A 76 -16.92 -2.15 27.46
C TYR A 76 -16.46 -2.59 28.87
N PHE A 77 -17.22 -2.25 29.91
CA PHE A 77 -16.90 -2.64 31.29
C PHE A 77 -17.08 -4.13 31.53
N ARG A 78 -18.18 -4.74 31.05
CA ARG A 78 -18.35 -6.21 31.05
C ARG A 78 -17.19 -6.93 30.35
N GLN A 79 -16.64 -6.32 29.30
CA GLN A 79 -15.49 -6.84 28.57
C GLN A 79 -14.17 -6.71 29.34
N CYS A 80 -14.01 -5.71 30.21
CA CYS A 80 -12.80 -5.49 31.01
C CYS A 80 -12.79 -6.29 32.32
N THR A 81 -13.94 -6.46 32.97
CA THR A 81 -14.06 -7.25 34.22
C THR A 81 -13.73 -8.73 33.99
N LEU A 82 -14.07 -9.26 32.82
CA LEU A 82 -13.76 -10.64 32.41
C LEU A 82 -12.26 -10.91 32.15
N MET A 83 -11.42 -9.86 32.06
CA MET A 83 -10.00 -9.99 31.75
C MET A 83 -9.08 -9.96 32.99
N ARG A 84 -9.63 -9.76 34.20
CA ARG A 84 -8.85 -9.83 35.44
C ARG A 84 -8.85 -11.26 36.00
N CYS A 85 -7.86 -12.04 35.55
CA CYS A 85 -7.31 -13.28 36.13
C CYS A 85 -8.30 -14.32 36.70
N PRO A 86 -8.57 -15.44 36.00
CA PRO A 86 -9.11 -16.61 36.66
C PRO A 86 -7.99 -17.40 37.35
N ARG A 87 -8.08 -17.56 38.68
CA ARG A 87 -7.38 -18.65 39.39
C ARG A 87 -8.01 -19.97 38.94
N LEU A 88 -7.20 -21.00 38.74
CA LEU A 88 -7.67 -22.33 38.35
C LEU A 88 -8.52 -22.96 39.49
N PRO A 89 -9.73 -23.48 39.23
CA PRO A 89 -10.57 -24.11 40.24
C PRO A 89 -10.16 -25.57 40.52
N SER A 90 -10.62 -26.10 41.66
CA SER A 90 -10.14 -27.36 42.26
C SER A 90 -11.21 -28.46 42.34
N SER A 91 -12.40 -28.27 41.76
CA SER A 91 -13.49 -29.25 41.80
C SER A 91 -14.16 -29.51 40.43
N SER A 92 -14.79 -30.68 40.31
CA SER A 92 -15.42 -31.18 39.07
C SER A 92 -16.68 -30.42 38.65
N ASP A 93 -17.44 -29.85 39.60
CA ASP A 93 -18.66 -29.10 39.28
C ASP A 93 -18.33 -27.69 38.76
N GLU A 94 -17.24 -27.09 39.23
CA GLU A 94 -16.70 -25.82 38.71
C GLU A 94 -16.19 -25.96 37.28
N LEU A 95 -15.65 -27.14 36.91
CA LEU A 95 -15.22 -27.45 35.54
C LEU A 95 -16.40 -27.44 34.56
N ARG A 96 -17.57 -27.93 34.96
CA ARG A 96 -18.77 -27.96 34.11
C ARG A 96 -19.35 -26.56 33.90
N ILE A 97 -19.39 -25.75 34.97
CA ILE A 97 -19.77 -24.33 34.89
C ILE A 97 -18.77 -23.56 34.03
N MET A 98 -17.48 -23.86 34.11
CA MET A 98 -16.46 -23.28 33.22
C MET A 98 -16.64 -23.74 31.77
N GLN A 99 -17.08 -24.96 31.51
CA GLN A 99 -17.28 -25.49 30.16
C GLN A 99 -18.51 -24.86 29.50
N ASP A 100 -19.58 -24.68 30.25
CA ASP A 100 -20.80 -23.97 29.83
C ASP A 100 -20.49 -22.47 29.65
N CYS A 101 -19.80 -21.83 30.60
CA CYS A 101 -19.29 -20.47 30.43
C CYS A 101 -18.29 -20.34 29.27
N PHE A 102 -17.47 -21.35 28.98
CA PHE A 102 -16.54 -21.34 27.85
C PHE A 102 -17.27 -21.53 26.53
N GLN A 103 -18.38 -22.27 26.48
CA GLN A 103 -19.24 -22.37 25.29
C GLN A 103 -20.05 -21.08 25.08
N ASP A 104 -20.52 -20.46 26.14
CA ASP A 104 -21.16 -19.14 26.09
C ASP A 104 -20.15 -18.04 25.71
N ILE A 105 -18.94 -18.08 26.27
CA ILE A 105 -17.83 -17.20 25.86
C ILE A 105 -17.38 -17.55 24.45
N ALA A 106 -17.34 -18.80 24.00
CA ALA A 106 -16.96 -19.14 22.62
C ALA A 106 -18.03 -18.75 21.61
N SER A 107 -19.31 -18.74 21.99
CA SER A 107 -20.41 -18.25 21.15
C SER A 107 -20.42 -16.72 21.08
N VAL A 108 -20.18 -16.04 22.21
CA VAL A 108 -20.05 -14.57 22.29
C VAL A 108 -18.73 -14.10 21.66
N VAL A 109 -17.60 -14.76 21.91
CA VAL A 109 -16.29 -14.52 21.28
C VAL A 109 -16.31 -14.93 19.81
N GLY A 110 -17.04 -15.97 19.43
CA GLY A 110 -17.29 -16.33 18.03
C GLY A 110 -18.07 -15.25 17.27
N GLN A 111 -18.99 -14.54 17.95
CA GLN A 111 -19.67 -13.35 17.42
C GLN A 111 -18.82 -12.07 17.53
N VAL A 112 -18.02 -11.90 18.59
CA VAL A 112 -17.13 -10.74 18.82
C VAL A 112 -15.85 -10.80 17.98
N GLN A 113 -15.43 -11.99 17.51
CA GLN A 113 -14.30 -12.17 16.58
C GLN A 113 -14.57 -11.68 15.15
N LYS A 114 -15.75 -11.13 14.85
CA LYS A 114 -16.01 -10.44 13.57
C LYS A 114 -16.36 -8.96 13.68
N ASN A 115 -16.18 -8.33 14.84
CA ASN A 115 -16.16 -6.87 14.96
C ASN A 115 -14.73 -6.34 15.15
N ARG A 116 -13.79 -6.79 14.30
CA ARG A 116 -12.68 -5.91 13.90
C ARG A 116 -13.35 -4.66 13.34
N ARG A 117 -13.47 -3.59 14.14
CA ARG A 117 -13.97 -2.27 13.70
C ARG A 117 -13.16 -1.91 12.46
N ARG A 118 -13.74 -2.19 11.29
CA ARG A 118 -13.14 -1.88 9.99
C ARG A 118 -12.83 -0.38 10.04
N SER A 119 -11.67 0.05 9.56
CA SER A 119 -11.44 1.49 9.38
C SER A 119 -12.60 2.05 8.56
N HIS A 120 -12.94 3.32 8.74
CA HIS A 120 -14.00 3.92 7.95
C HIS A 120 -13.66 3.84 6.44
N LEU A 121 -12.38 4.03 6.07
CA LEU A 121 -11.82 3.64 4.76
C LEU A 121 -12.21 2.22 4.33
N GLY A 122 -12.11 1.29 5.27
CA GLY A 122 -12.40 -0.11 5.06
C GLY A 122 -13.88 -0.40 4.81
N ILE A 123 -14.77 0.41 5.36
CA ILE A 123 -16.20 0.30 5.15
C ILE A 123 -16.56 0.93 3.80
N SER A 124 -16.06 2.14 3.52
CA SER A 124 -16.34 2.88 2.29
C SER A 124 -15.80 2.18 1.03
N LEU A 125 -14.58 1.61 1.08
CA LEU A 125 -14.03 0.82 -0.04
C LEU A 125 -14.87 -0.44 -0.36
N GLN A 126 -15.63 -0.96 0.60
CA GLN A 126 -16.51 -2.12 0.41
C GLN A 126 -17.94 -1.73 -0.01
N ALA A 127 -18.34 -0.47 0.18
CA ALA A 127 -19.62 0.06 -0.29
C ALA A 127 -19.66 0.18 -1.82
N GLY A 128 -18.49 0.35 -2.47
CA GLY A 128 -18.31 0.00 -3.89
C GLY A 128 -18.70 1.05 -4.91
N ILE A 129 -18.92 2.30 -4.50
CA ILE A 129 -19.41 3.36 -5.41
C ILE A 129 -18.32 4.43 -5.66
N GLU A 130 -17.37 4.59 -4.74
CA GLU A 130 -16.38 5.68 -4.79
C GLU A 130 -14.99 5.20 -5.21
N ASP A 131 -14.29 6.06 -5.95
CA ASP A 131 -12.90 5.87 -6.37
C ASP A 131 -11.97 5.68 -5.15
N PRO A 132 -11.16 4.61 -5.09
CA PRO A 132 -10.23 4.36 -3.99
C PRO A 132 -9.29 5.53 -3.67
N GLU A 133 -8.91 6.34 -4.66
CA GLU A 133 -8.07 7.52 -4.44
C GLU A 133 -8.80 8.60 -3.64
N GLN A 134 -10.06 8.87 -4.01
CA GLN A 134 -10.91 9.81 -3.29
C GLN A 134 -11.14 9.35 -1.85
N LEU A 135 -11.40 8.05 -1.66
CA LEU A 135 -11.57 7.47 -0.34
C LEU A 135 -10.32 7.57 0.54
N GLU A 136 -9.13 7.34 -0.03
CA GLU A 136 -7.88 7.56 0.71
C GLU A 136 -7.68 9.03 1.06
N GLN A 137 -8.02 9.95 0.16
CA GLN A 137 -7.90 11.39 0.42
C GLN A 137 -8.87 11.87 1.51
N GLN A 138 -10.11 11.37 1.53
CA GLN A 138 -11.06 11.63 2.62
C GLN A 138 -10.53 11.12 3.96
N GLU A 139 -9.97 9.90 3.98
CA GLU A 139 -9.39 9.33 5.20
C GLU A 139 -8.13 10.04 5.66
N ARG A 140 -7.29 10.47 4.72
CA ARG A 140 -6.17 11.36 5.02
C ARG A 140 -6.67 12.63 5.70
N GLY A 141 -7.68 13.31 5.14
CA GLY A 141 -8.29 14.49 5.74
C GLY A 141 -8.79 14.25 7.16
N ARG A 142 -9.45 13.12 7.39
CA ARG A 142 -9.92 12.72 8.73
C ARG A 142 -8.77 12.59 9.74
N TRP A 143 -7.68 11.92 9.38
CA TRP A 143 -6.53 11.75 10.30
C TRP A 143 -5.72 13.03 10.46
N GLN A 144 -5.66 13.90 9.44
CA GLN A 144 -5.11 15.25 9.57
C GLN A 144 -5.89 16.04 10.63
N HIS A 145 -7.23 16.00 10.60
CA HIS A 145 -8.06 16.69 11.58
C HIS A 145 -7.86 16.16 13.00
N VAL A 146 -7.75 14.83 13.19
CA VAL A 146 -7.44 14.25 14.51
C VAL A 146 -6.09 14.72 15.04
N LEU A 147 -5.06 14.75 14.20
CA LEU A 147 -3.74 15.24 14.60
C LEU A 147 -3.73 16.75 14.86
N ALA A 148 -4.46 17.53 14.06
CA ALA A 148 -4.64 18.96 14.27
C ALA A 148 -5.28 19.24 15.63
N GLY A 149 -6.26 18.45 16.06
CA GLY A 149 -6.86 18.58 17.40
C GLY A 149 -5.85 18.47 18.55
N TYR A 150 -4.86 17.57 18.45
CA TYR A 150 -3.78 17.50 19.44
C TYR A 150 -2.86 18.73 19.43
N ILE A 151 -2.65 19.32 18.24
CA ILE A 151 -1.84 20.52 18.08
C ILE A 151 -2.58 21.76 18.61
N GLU A 152 -3.88 21.84 18.36
CA GLU A 152 -4.76 22.91 18.84
C GLU A 152 -4.89 22.88 20.37
N GLU A 153 -5.04 21.69 20.97
CA GLU A 153 -5.12 21.50 22.43
C GLU A 153 -3.79 21.82 23.14
N ALA A 154 -2.66 21.59 22.48
CA ALA A 154 -1.34 21.93 22.97
C ALA A 154 -0.89 23.37 22.66
N ASP A 155 -1.71 24.12 21.91
CA ASP A 155 -1.43 25.48 21.40
C ASP A 155 -0.01 25.65 20.80
N LEU A 156 0.40 24.72 19.93
CA LEU A 156 1.75 24.75 19.36
C LEU A 156 1.97 25.95 18.42
N PRO A 157 3.24 26.36 18.15
CA PRO A 157 3.56 27.59 17.40
C PRO A 157 2.87 27.77 16.05
N VAL A 158 2.55 26.67 15.35
CA VAL A 158 1.80 26.73 14.07
C VAL A 158 0.43 27.40 14.19
N MET A 159 -0.16 27.46 15.39
CA MET A 159 -1.48 28.02 15.61
C MET A 159 -1.56 29.51 15.28
N GLU A 160 -0.47 30.27 15.40
CA GLU A 160 -0.42 31.67 14.99
C GLU A 160 -0.68 31.81 13.47
N LEU A 161 0.01 31.00 12.67
CA LEU A 161 -0.16 30.95 11.21
C LEU A 161 -1.56 30.47 10.80
N ILE A 162 -2.13 29.52 11.54
CA ILE A 162 -3.47 28.99 11.27
C ILE A 162 -4.54 30.05 11.56
N ARG A 163 -4.43 30.75 12.71
CA ARG A 163 -5.36 31.81 13.12
C ARG A 163 -5.30 33.02 12.19
N SER A 164 -4.12 33.33 11.63
CA SER A 164 -3.95 34.43 10.68
C SER A 164 -4.40 34.11 9.26
N SER A 165 -4.78 32.87 8.96
CA SER A 165 -5.15 32.46 7.60
C SER A 165 -6.65 32.64 7.34
N GLU A 166 -7.00 33.15 6.15
CA GLU A 166 -8.37 33.18 5.65
C GLU A 166 -8.92 31.77 5.34
N THR A 167 -8.03 30.76 5.18
CA THR A 167 -8.43 29.38 4.83
C THR A 167 -7.77 28.31 5.73
N PRO A 168 -8.06 28.27 7.03
CA PRO A 168 -7.42 27.38 8.01
C PRO A 168 -7.43 25.90 7.59
N SER A 169 -8.55 25.41 7.07
CA SER A 169 -8.69 24.01 6.62
C SER A 169 -7.74 23.63 5.48
N GLN A 170 -7.46 24.56 4.55
CA GLN A 170 -6.51 24.31 3.47
C GLN A 170 -5.07 24.34 3.98
N VAL A 171 -4.77 25.23 4.92
CA VAL A 171 -3.45 25.30 5.55
C VAL A 171 -3.14 23.99 6.29
N TRP A 172 -4.08 23.48 7.09
CA TRP A 172 -3.93 22.16 7.72
C TRP A 172 -3.62 21.05 6.71
N SER A 173 -4.40 20.98 5.63
CA SER A 173 -4.19 19.98 4.57
C SER A 173 -2.78 20.05 3.96
N ARG A 174 -2.25 21.26 3.75
CA ARG A 174 -0.92 21.52 3.17
C ARG A 174 0.22 21.24 4.14
N ILE A 175 0.13 21.64 5.42
CA ILE A 175 1.21 21.48 6.41
C ILE A 175 1.53 20.01 6.68
N PHE A 176 0.52 19.14 6.73
CA PHE A 176 0.74 17.69 6.89
C PHE A 176 1.46 17.06 5.67
N GLY A 177 1.61 17.78 4.56
CA GLY A 177 2.37 17.36 3.37
C GLY A 177 1.82 16.10 2.71
N SER A 178 2.60 15.44 1.86
CA SER A 178 2.21 14.27 1.05
C SER A 178 2.17 12.93 1.81
N ARG A 179 1.96 12.95 3.14
CA ARG A 179 1.92 11.75 3.98
C ARG A 179 0.66 10.93 3.72
N ARG A 180 0.80 9.60 3.67
CA ARG A 180 -0.33 8.67 3.43
C ARG A 180 -1.29 8.62 4.61
N ALA A 181 -2.56 8.34 4.33
CA ALA A 181 -3.60 8.18 5.37
C ALA A 181 -3.20 7.14 6.43
N LYS A 182 -2.62 6.00 6.02
CA LYS A 182 -2.14 4.95 6.94
C LYS A 182 -1.06 5.44 7.90
N THR A 183 -0.14 6.27 7.43
CA THR A 183 0.92 6.84 8.27
C THR A 183 0.32 7.78 9.31
N LEU A 184 -0.53 8.72 8.89
CA LEU A 184 -1.20 9.66 9.81
C LEU A 184 -2.06 8.92 10.85
N ARG A 185 -2.80 7.90 10.41
CA ARG A 185 -3.57 7.02 11.31
C ARG A 185 -2.72 6.35 12.37
N ASN A 186 -1.59 5.75 11.96
CA ASN A 186 -0.70 5.09 12.90
C ASN A 186 -0.14 6.10 13.91
N ARG A 187 0.29 7.28 13.44
CA ARG A 187 0.84 8.32 14.31
C ARG A 187 -0.18 8.84 15.30
N ALA A 188 -1.40 9.14 14.84
CA ALA A 188 -2.51 9.58 15.69
C ALA A 188 -2.88 8.53 16.74
N LYS A 189 -2.93 7.25 16.36
CA LYS A 189 -3.25 6.16 17.30
C LYS A 189 -2.17 5.96 18.35
N THR A 190 -0.89 6.02 17.97
CA THR A 190 0.21 5.91 18.91
C THR A 190 0.22 7.11 19.84
N TRP A 191 0.04 8.33 19.30
CA TRP A 191 0.00 9.56 20.10
C TRP A 191 -1.15 9.57 21.09
N LYS A 192 -2.33 9.07 20.71
CA LYS A 192 -3.50 9.03 21.59
C LYS A 192 -3.22 8.42 22.97
N GLY A 193 -2.45 7.32 23.01
CA GLY A 193 -2.10 6.68 24.29
C GLY A 193 -1.19 7.56 25.15
N PHE A 194 -0.21 8.20 24.52
CA PHE A 194 0.71 9.10 25.20
C PHE A 194 0.03 10.39 25.68
N HIS A 195 -0.79 11.01 24.82
CA HIS A 195 -1.61 12.19 25.16
C HIS A 195 -2.51 11.92 26.37
N LEU A 196 -3.22 10.79 26.38
CA LEU A 196 -4.06 10.42 27.52
C LEU A 196 -3.24 10.29 28.83
N TRP A 197 -2.06 9.68 28.75
CA TRP A 197 -1.16 9.56 29.90
C TRP A 197 -0.67 10.94 30.36
N LEU A 198 -0.27 11.83 29.45
CA LEU A 198 0.15 13.19 29.80
C LEU A 198 -0.98 13.96 30.52
N THR A 199 -2.21 13.89 30.00
CA THR A 199 -3.34 14.59 30.60
C THR A 199 -3.70 14.05 31.98
N LEU A 200 -3.70 12.72 32.15
CA LEU A 200 -4.11 12.09 33.41
C LEU A 200 -3.01 12.09 34.49
N VAL A 201 -1.75 11.95 34.09
CA VAL A 201 -0.62 11.77 35.03
C VAL A 201 0.14 13.07 35.26
N LYS A 202 0.37 13.85 34.20
CA LYS A 202 1.17 15.09 34.27
C LYS A 202 0.29 16.35 34.28
N GLY A 203 -1.00 16.24 33.96
CA GLY A 203 -1.92 17.39 33.89
C GLY A 203 -1.63 18.32 32.71
N THR A 204 -0.87 17.88 31.71
CA THR A 204 -0.50 18.67 30.54
C THR A 204 -1.00 18.02 29.25
N SER A 205 -1.18 18.81 28.18
CA SER A 205 -1.55 18.31 26.85
C SER A 205 -0.34 18.05 25.94
N TRP A 206 0.86 18.45 26.38
CA TRP A 206 2.12 18.34 25.64
C TRP A 206 3.29 18.01 26.59
N PRO A 207 4.27 17.19 26.17
CA PRO A 207 5.46 16.91 26.98
C PRO A 207 6.30 18.18 27.18
N GLN A 208 6.75 18.42 28.42
CA GLN A 208 7.57 19.57 28.77
C GLN A 208 9.06 19.23 28.84
N SER A 209 9.38 17.95 28.98
CA SER A 209 10.75 17.47 29.12
C SER A 209 10.95 16.10 28.49
N VAL A 210 12.22 15.73 28.30
CA VAL A 210 12.62 14.35 27.91
C VAL A 210 12.05 13.32 28.90
N LEU A 211 12.00 13.67 30.19
CA LEU A 211 11.51 12.78 31.24
C LEU A 211 10.05 12.38 31.07
N ASP A 212 9.20 13.27 30.57
CA ASP A 212 7.79 12.93 30.34
C ASP A 212 7.63 11.82 29.29
N VAL A 213 8.49 11.83 28.27
CA VAL A 213 8.47 10.80 27.23
C VAL A 213 9.06 9.50 27.77
N THR A 214 10.18 9.55 28.48
CA THR A 214 10.84 8.35 29.02
C THR A 214 10.00 7.68 30.10
N ASP A 215 9.41 8.45 31.03
CA ASP A 215 8.50 7.94 32.06
C ASP A 215 7.35 7.16 31.41
N TYR A 216 6.71 7.73 30.38
CA TYR A 216 5.66 7.03 29.66
C TYR A 216 6.15 5.74 29.02
N LEU A 217 7.32 5.75 28.38
CA LEU A 217 7.89 4.54 27.78
C LEU A 217 8.20 3.47 28.82
N GLU A 218 8.74 3.83 29.98
CA GLU A 218 8.95 2.92 31.11
C GLU A 218 7.65 2.28 31.59
N HIS A 219 6.57 3.06 31.72
CA HIS A 219 5.25 2.51 32.05
C HIS A 219 4.78 1.51 30.99
N ARG A 220 4.98 1.81 29.70
CA ARG A 220 4.60 0.90 28.62
C ARG A 220 5.45 -0.37 28.60
N ILE A 221 6.73 -0.28 28.95
CA ILE A 221 7.62 -1.45 29.07
C ILE A 221 7.16 -2.33 30.23
N ALA A 222 6.87 -1.73 31.40
CA ALA A 222 6.33 -2.44 32.56
C ALA A 222 5.00 -3.16 32.28
N GLU A 223 4.15 -2.59 31.41
CA GLU A 223 2.90 -3.21 30.93
C GLU A 223 3.12 -4.33 29.87
N GLY A 224 4.35 -4.55 29.40
CA GLY A 224 4.66 -5.54 28.37
C GLY A 224 4.36 -5.08 26.94
N CYS A 225 4.78 -3.87 26.57
CA CYS A 225 4.61 -3.37 25.19
C CYS A 225 5.52 -4.07 24.16
N GLY A 226 5.17 -3.95 22.88
CA GLY A 226 5.97 -4.51 21.80
C GLY A 226 7.20 -3.65 21.46
N VAL A 227 8.25 -4.30 20.94
CA VAL A 227 9.55 -3.70 20.56
C VAL A 227 9.45 -2.40 19.74
N SER A 228 8.43 -2.25 18.88
CA SER A 228 8.32 -1.05 18.02
C SER A 228 7.77 0.18 18.73
N VAL A 229 7.19 0.03 19.92
CA VAL A 229 6.46 1.09 20.61
C VAL A 229 7.33 2.31 20.92
N PRO A 230 8.54 2.20 21.49
CA PRO A 230 9.40 3.36 21.73
C PRO A 230 9.64 4.19 20.47
N ARG A 231 10.04 3.53 19.39
CA ARG A 231 10.29 4.18 18.10
C ARG A 231 9.02 4.79 17.48
N ASP A 232 7.88 4.14 17.63
CA ASP A 232 6.62 4.64 17.09
C ASP A 232 6.13 5.88 17.83
N VAL A 233 6.33 5.96 19.15
CA VAL A 233 6.03 7.13 19.98
C VAL A 233 6.91 8.30 19.57
N LEU A 234 8.23 8.12 19.49
CA LEU A 234 9.15 9.16 19.04
C LEU A 234 8.81 9.65 17.63
N SER A 235 8.50 8.73 16.71
CA SER A 235 8.13 9.13 15.35
C SER A 235 6.80 9.90 15.28
N SER A 236 5.89 9.70 16.24
CA SER A 236 4.67 10.51 16.39
C SER A 236 4.97 11.88 16.96
N LEU A 237 5.83 11.95 17.99
CA LEU A 237 6.32 13.20 18.57
C LEU A 237 6.99 14.05 17.51
N SER A 238 8.00 13.53 16.81
CA SER A 238 8.70 14.26 15.75
C SER A 238 7.76 14.72 14.63
N LEU A 239 6.71 13.95 14.30
CA LEU A 239 5.72 14.40 13.32
C LEU A 239 4.97 15.63 13.81
N LEU A 240 4.46 15.59 15.05
CA LEU A 240 3.67 16.67 15.63
C LEU A 240 4.53 17.90 15.90
N GLU A 241 5.77 17.77 16.36
CA GLU A 241 6.72 18.87 16.50
C GLU A 241 6.99 19.57 15.14
N ASN A 242 7.22 18.77 14.09
CA ASN A 242 7.45 19.29 12.74
C ASN A 242 6.23 20.03 12.18
N VAL A 243 5.04 19.46 12.32
CA VAL A 243 3.78 20.07 11.85
C VAL A 243 3.42 21.27 12.71
N GLY A 244 3.65 21.18 14.02
CA GLY A 244 3.45 22.21 15.04
C GLY A 244 4.43 23.37 14.95
N ARG A 245 5.43 23.30 14.06
CA ARG A 245 6.47 24.33 13.83
C ARG A 245 7.27 24.68 15.09
N ILE A 246 7.52 23.69 15.95
CA ILE A 246 8.44 23.84 17.09
C ILE A 246 9.85 24.10 16.55
N ALA A 247 10.56 25.06 17.16
CA ALA A 247 11.93 25.43 16.80
C ALA A 247 12.88 24.23 16.98
N GLY A 248 13.94 24.15 16.19
CA GLY A 248 14.83 22.98 16.17
C GLY A 248 15.38 22.60 17.55
N ASP A 249 15.76 23.60 18.33
CA ASP A 249 16.38 23.46 19.65
C ASP A 249 15.38 22.99 20.73
N ASP A 250 14.08 23.25 20.53
CA ASP A 250 13.01 22.88 21.46
C ASP A 250 12.37 21.52 21.12
N ARG A 251 12.88 20.80 20.10
CA ARG A 251 12.33 19.51 19.68
C ARG A 251 12.90 18.37 20.50
N LEU A 252 12.07 17.85 21.40
CA LEU A 252 12.34 16.63 22.15
C LEU A 252 12.57 15.44 21.22
N GLY A 253 11.84 15.32 20.11
CA GLY A 253 12.03 14.23 19.15
C GLY A 253 13.39 14.21 18.46
N SER A 254 14.13 15.32 18.45
CA SER A 254 15.49 15.43 17.92
C SER A 254 16.57 15.32 19.02
N ASP A 255 16.17 15.26 20.29
CA ASP A 255 17.09 15.21 21.43
C ASP A 255 17.92 13.90 21.38
N PRO A 256 19.26 13.96 21.40
CA PRO A 256 20.11 12.77 21.35
C PRO A 256 19.88 11.82 22.52
N THR A 257 19.68 12.37 23.73
CA THR A 257 19.47 11.59 24.95
C THR A 257 18.20 10.75 24.87
N LEU A 258 17.10 11.36 24.44
CA LEU A 258 15.82 10.66 24.26
C LEU A 258 15.91 9.56 23.21
N ASN A 259 16.60 9.83 22.09
CA ASN A 259 16.79 8.85 21.02
C ASN A 259 17.63 7.65 21.49
N ASP A 260 18.70 7.90 22.25
CA ASP A 260 19.55 6.85 22.80
C ASP A 260 18.80 6.02 23.86
N MET A 261 18.03 6.65 24.75
CA MET A 261 17.20 5.97 25.74
C MET A 261 16.13 5.08 25.07
N ALA A 262 15.39 5.61 24.09
CA ALA A 262 14.38 4.83 23.39
C ALA A 262 14.98 3.67 22.58
N LYS A 263 16.22 3.83 22.07
CA LYS A 263 16.97 2.75 21.42
C LYS A 263 17.35 1.66 22.43
N ALA A 264 17.91 2.03 23.58
CA ALA A 264 18.26 1.08 24.65
C ALA A 264 17.04 0.31 25.16
N MET A 265 15.91 0.98 25.35
CA MET A 265 14.61 0.36 25.67
C MET A 265 14.17 -0.63 24.58
N GLY A 266 14.33 -0.27 23.32
CA GLY A 266 14.05 -1.17 22.19
C GLY A 266 14.92 -2.43 22.22
N GLU A 267 16.22 -2.28 22.48
CA GLU A 267 17.18 -3.39 22.62
C GLU A 267 16.86 -4.29 23.82
N GLU A 268 16.36 -3.73 24.92
CA GLU A 268 15.87 -4.50 26.07
C GLU A 268 14.65 -5.34 25.71
N LEU A 269 13.65 -4.74 25.04
CA LEU A 269 12.47 -5.47 24.58
C LEU A 269 12.83 -6.56 23.55
N GLU A 270 13.94 -6.40 22.82
CA GLU A 270 14.44 -7.43 21.89
C GLU A 270 15.14 -8.60 22.60
N ARG A 271 15.70 -8.42 23.81
CA ARG A 271 16.48 -9.43 24.54
C ARG A 271 15.70 -10.71 24.93
N GLY A 272 14.39 -10.77 24.69
CA GLY A 272 13.58 -12.00 24.79
C GLY A 272 12.64 -12.23 23.60
N ALA A 273 12.70 -11.39 22.57
CA ALA A 273 11.79 -11.49 21.43
C ALA A 273 12.29 -12.51 20.41
N PRO A 274 11.42 -13.36 19.84
CA PRO A 274 11.82 -14.22 18.73
C PRO A 274 12.27 -13.36 17.54
N PRO A 275 13.31 -13.78 16.79
CA PRO A 275 13.80 -13.02 15.66
C PRO A 275 12.69 -12.83 14.62
N LYS A 276 12.67 -11.65 13.98
CA LYS A 276 11.73 -11.36 12.89
C LYS A 276 11.98 -12.34 11.74
N LYS A 277 11.09 -13.31 11.57
CA LYS A 277 11.17 -14.25 10.45
C LYS A 277 10.72 -13.55 9.16
N PRO A 278 11.53 -13.55 8.09
CA PRO A 278 11.07 -13.07 6.80
C PRO A 278 9.92 -13.94 6.30
N ALA A 279 9.11 -13.41 5.38
CA ALA A 279 8.11 -14.20 4.67
C ALA A 279 8.81 -15.39 3.99
N LYS A 280 8.14 -16.56 3.97
CA LYS A 280 8.69 -17.76 3.31
C LYS A 280 8.46 -17.71 1.81
N LEU A 281 9.40 -18.25 1.05
CA LEU A 281 9.30 -18.37 -0.41
C LEU A 281 8.19 -19.36 -0.80
N CYS A 282 7.42 -19.03 -1.83
CA CYS A 282 6.57 -20.02 -2.50
C CYS A 282 7.46 -21.05 -3.19
N THR A 283 7.10 -22.33 -3.09
CA THR A 283 7.88 -23.39 -3.76
C THR A 283 7.72 -23.33 -5.27
N VAL A 284 8.68 -23.84 -6.04
CA VAL A 284 8.56 -23.96 -7.51
C VAL A 284 7.33 -24.79 -7.91
N ALA A 285 6.99 -25.83 -7.14
CA ALA A 285 5.77 -26.61 -7.33
C ALA A 285 4.50 -25.73 -7.28
N MET A 286 4.42 -24.76 -6.37
CA MET A 286 3.27 -23.84 -6.31
C MET A 286 3.18 -22.97 -7.56
N LEU A 287 4.31 -22.53 -8.14
CA LEU A 287 4.29 -21.75 -9.38
C LEU A 287 3.81 -22.61 -10.54
N ILE A 288 4.29 -23.84 -10.69
CA ILE A 288 3.80 -24.77 -11.72
C ILE A 288 2.30 -25.03 -11.52
N SER A 289 1.84 -25.30 -10.29
CA SER A 289 0.41 -25.46 -10.01
C SER A 289 -0.42 -24.22 -10.30
N MET A 290 0.12 -23.01 -10.09
CA MET A 290 -0.55 -21.78 -10.50
C MET A 290 -0.63 -21.69 -12.03
N GLU A 291 0.42 -22.04 -12.77
CA GLU A 291 0.38 -22.06 -14.25
C GLU A 291 -0.68 -23.06 -14.76
N LEU A 292 -0.75 -24.25 -14.16
CA LEU A 292 -1.76 -25.26 -14.45
C LEU A 292 -3.18 -24.79 -14.09
N CYS A 293 -3.33 -24.09 -12.97
CA CYS A 293 -4.61 -23.50 -12.56
C CYS A 293 -5.09 -22.43 -13.54
N VAL A 294 -4.20 -21.64 -14.15
CA VAL A 294 -4.59 -20.62 -15.14
C VAL A 294 -5.21 -21.26 -16.39
N ILE A 295 -4.65 -22.38 -16.86
CA ILE A 295 -5.10 -23.03 -18.09
C ILE A 295 -6.25 -24.02 -17.88
N ASP A 296 -6.56 -24.37 -16.64
CA ASP A 296 -7.62 -25.31 -16.31
C ASP A 296 -9.01 -24.68 -16.49
N ASP A 297 -9.74 -25.13 -17.51
CA ASP A 297 -11.08 -24.65 -17.82
C ASP A 297 -12.16 -25.14 -16.85
N GLU A 298 -11.87 -26.15 -16.01
CA GLU A 298 -12.79 -26.63 -14.97
C GLU A 298 -12.74 -25.74 -13.72
N THR A 299 -11.62 -25.05 -13.48
CA THR A 299 -11.47 -24.12 -12.36
C THR A 299 -12.28 -22.84 -12.59
N ALA A 300 -12.91 -22.34 -11.52
CA ALA A 300 -13.69 -21.10 -11.56
C ALA A 300 -12.88 -19.93 -12.15
N PRO A 301 -13.44 -19.16 -13.12
CA PRO A 301 -12.72 -18.12 -13.85
C PRO A 301 -11.93 -17.12 -12.99
N PHE A 302 -12.49 -16.65 -11.87
CA PHE A 302 -11.78 -15.72 -11.01
C PHE A 302 -10.62 -16.38 -10.25
N MET A 303 -10.70 -17.69 -9.93
CA MET A 303 -9.57 -18.42 -9.34
C MET A 303 -8.39 -18.52 -10.30
N ARG A 304 -8.67 -18.77 -11.59
CA ARG A 304 -7.66 -18.74 -12.67
C ARG A 304 -7.02 -17.37 -12.78
N ILE A 305 -7.81 -16.29 -12.73
CA ILE A 305 -7.31 -14.90 -12.70
C ILE A 305 -6.45 -14.65 -11.44
N LEU A 306 -6.83 -15.17 -10.28
CA LEU A 306 -6.01 -15.05 -9.06
C LEU A 306 -4.67 -15.78 -9.20
N ALA A 307 -4.63 -16.95 -9.85
CA ALA A 307 -3.39 -17.66 -10.15
C ALA A 307 -2.51 -16.87 -11.11
N TRP A 308 -3.11 -16.28 -12.15
CA TRP A 308 -2.42 -15.39 -13.08
C TRP A 308 -1.84 -14.15 -12.38
N ILE A 309 -2.63 -13.47 -11.54
CA ILE A 309 -2.16 -12.35 -10.70
C ILE A 309 -1.03 -12.80 -9.78
N GLY A 310 -1.16 -13.98 -9.18
CA GLY A 310 -0.11 -14.60 -8.37
C GLY A 310 1.20 -14.72 -9.16
N LEU A 311 1.16 -15.27 -10.37
CA LEU A 311 2.34 -15.41 -11.24
C LEU A 311 2.92 -14.05 -11.65
N LEU A 312 2.08 -13.07 -12.01
CA LEU A 312 2.53 -11.68 -12.27
C LEU A 312 3.25 -11.10 -11.06
N MET A 313 2.79 -11.38 -9.84
CA MET A 313 3.46 -10.91 -8.64
C MET A 313 4.84 -11.53 -8.43
N HIS A 314 5.01 -12.82 -8.73
CA HIS A 314 6.29 -13.51 -8.57
C HIS A 314 7.30 -13.03 -9.62
N TRP A 315 6.91 -13.06 -10.90
CA TRP A 315 7.80 -12.67 -12.00
C TRP A 315 8.01 -11.16 -12.12
N GLY A 316 7.02 -10.34 -11.74
CA GLY A 316 7.08 -8.87 -11.72
C GLY A 316 7.55 -8.28 -10.38
N VAL A 317 7.81 -9.13 -9.38
CA VAL A 317 8.33 -8.73 -8.05
C VAL A 317 7.40 -7.74 -7.34
N LEU A 318 6.08 -7.93 -7.48
CA LEU A 318 5.05 -6.98 -7.02
C LEU A 318 4.59 -7.28 -5.58
N ARG A 319 4.26 -6.23 -4.81
CA ARG A 319 3.45 -6.38 -3.58
C ARG A 319 1.98 -6.52 -3.95
N THR A 320 1.18 -7.06 -3.03
CA THR A 320 -0.29 -6.99 -3.13
C THR A 320 -0.82 -5.56 -3.18
N ASP A 321 -0.13 -4.60 -2.56
CA ASP A 321 -0.43 -3.17 -2.68
C ASP A 321 -0.07 -2.63 -4.07
N ASP A 322 1.09 -3.00 -4.62
CA ASP A 322 1.55 -2.56 -5.94
C ASP A 322 0.58 -3.05 -7.03
N VAL A 323 0.13 -4.31 -6.96
CA VAL A 323 -0.82 -4.89 -7.93
C VAL A 323 -2.07 -4.04 -8.08
N GLN A 324 -2.62 -3.51 -6.99
CA GLN A 324 -3.86 -2.74 -7.06
C GLN A 324 -3.76 -1.44 -7.84
N TRP A 325 -2.54 -0.93 -8.04
CA TRP A 325 -2.28 0.32 -8.74
C TRP A 325 -1.72 0.10 -10.15
N LEU A 326 -1.79 -1.12 -10.67
CA LEU A 326 -1.56 -1.38 -12.09
C LEU A 326 -2.72 -0.80 -12.90
N ASP A 327 -2.38 -0.19 -14.02
CA ASP A 327 -3.33 0.39 -14.95
C ASP A 327 -3.96 -0.70 -15.82
N VAL A 328 -5.26 -0.92 -15.64
CA VAL A 328 -6.04 -1.91 -16.40
C VAL A 328 -6.11 -1.57 -17.88
N CYS A 329 -6.10 -0.28 -18.25
CA CYS A 329 -6.23 0.16 -19.63
C CYS A 329 -4.88 0.21 -20.37
N ARG A 330 -3.76 0.16 -19.63
CA ARG A 330 -2.38 0.23 -20.20
C ARG A 330 -1.64 -1.08 -19.99
N MET A 331 -2.16 -2.12 -20.63
CA MET A 331 -1.52 -3.43 -20.77
C MET A 331 -1.15 -3.64 -22.23
N VAL A 332 0.13 -3.85 -22.52
CA VAL A 332 0.61 -4.12 -23.87
C VAL A 332 1.28 -5.48 -23.89
N PHE A 333 0.77 -6.36 -24.74
CA PHE A 333 1.26 -7.72 -24.91
C PHE A 333 1.86 -7.86 -26.30
N THR A 334 3.14 -8.20 -26.37
CA THR A 334 3.90 -8.40 -27.61
C THR A 334 4.67 -9.70 -27.56
N ASP A 335 5.38 -10.05 -28.64
CA ASP A 335 6.25 -11.23 -28.68
C ASP A 335 7.37 -11.19 -27.64
N ASN A 336 7.73 -10.00 -27.19
CA ASN A 336 8.69 -9.79 -26.11
C ASN A 336 8.09 -10.10 -24.74
N GLY A 337 6.79 -9.89 -24.55
CA GLY A 337 6.09 -10.19 -23.30
C GLY A 337 5.00 -9.18 -22.94
N LEU A 338 4.60 -9.21 -21.68
CA LEU A 338 3.58 -8.31 -21.13
C LEU A 338 4.25 -7.11 -20.46
N THR A 339 3.86 -5.91 -20.89
CA THR A 339 4.18 -4.64 -20.24
C THR A 339 2.94 -4.08 -19.55
N LEU A 340 3.04 -3.77 -18.25
CA LEU A 340 2.00 -3.14 -17.44
C LEU A 340 2.51 -1.82 -16.89
N VAL A 341 1.62 -0.88 -16.58
CA VAL A 341 2.02 0.41 -15.97
C VAL A 341 1.59 0.48 -14.51
N LEU A 342 2.55 0.68 -13.61
CA LEU A 342 2.31 0.93 -12.20
C LEU A 342 2.18 2.44 -11.94
N ARG A 343 0.94 2.91 -11.74
CA ARG A 343 0.63 4.34 -11.51
C ARG A 343 1.12 4.83 -10.15
N ARG A 344 1.21 3.94 -9.16
CA ARG A 344 1.53 4.29 -7.79
C ARG A 344 2.20 3.15 -7.02
N SER A 345 3.13 3.50 -6.14
CA SER A 345 3.75 2.55 -5.22
C SER A 345 4.27 3.25 -3.96
N LYS A 346 5.12 2.58 -3.19
CA LYS A 346 5.79 3.23 -2.06
C LYS A 346 6.70 4.38 -2.51
N THR A 347 7.33 4.24 -3.68
CA THR A 347 8.38 5.11 -4.22
C THR A 347 7.95 5.86 -5.48
N THR A 348 6.76 5.57 -6.02
CA THR A 348 6.21 6.19 -7.24
C THR A 348 4.84 6.82 -6.99
N GLY A 349 4.47 7.83 -7.79
CA GLY A 349 3.20 8.57 -7.71
C GLY A 349 3.38 10.08 -7.55
N PRO A 350 2.29 10.84 -7.40
CA PRO A 350 2.33 12.31 -7.36
C PRO A 350 3.28 12.85 -6.28
N GLY A 351 4.22 13.71 -6.67
CA GLY A 351 5.24 14.28 -5.78
C GLY A 351 6.41 13.33 -5.46
N LYS A 352 6.55 12.22 -6.18
CA LYS A 352 7.77 11.38 -6.20
C LYS A 352 8.52 11.57 -7.53
N LYS A 353 9.80 11.18 -7.57
CA LYS A 353 10.67 11.35 -8.74
C LYS A 353 10.10 10.60 -9.95
N ALA A 354 9.91 9.29 -9.83
CA ALA A 354 9.19 8.51 -10.83
C ALA A 354 7.68 8.61 -10.63
N ARG A 355 6.96 9.18 -11.60
CA ARG A 355 5.49 9.29 -11.56
C ARG A 355 4.82 7.94 -11.79
N GLU A 356 5.28 7.23 -12.81
CA GLU A 356 4.81 5.89 -13.19
C GLU A 356 6.02 5.00 -13.46
N VAL A 357 5.88 3.68 -13.29
CA VAL A 357 6.94 2.71 -13.57
C VAL A 357 6.39 1.52 -14.35
N PRO A 358 7.01 1.11 -15.46
CA PRO A 358 6.58 -0.08 -16.17
C PRO A 358 6.96 -1.36 -15.41
N VAL A 359 6.15 -2.39 -15.58
CA VAL A 359 6.39 -3.76 -15.12
C VAL A 359 6.46 -4.65 -16.34
N PHE A 360 7.50 -5.46 -16.44
CA PHE A 360 7.76 -6.32 -17.60
C PHE A 360 7.73 -7.79 -17.20
N ILE A 361 7.05 -8.62 -17.99
CA ILE A 361 7.01 -10.08 -17.85
C ILE A 361 7.37 -10.69 -19.19
N LEU A 362 8.49 -11.42 -19.25
CA LEU A 362 9.00 -12.05 -20.46
C LEU A 362 7.99 -13.08 -21.03
N ARG A 363 7.78 -13.06 -22.34
CA ARG A 363 6.79 -13.88 -23.06
C ARG A 363 6.94 -15.38 -22.87
N THR A 364 8.18 -15.86 -22.85
CA THR A 364 8.54 -17.29 -22.84
C THR A 364 8.70 -17.85 -21.43
N LEU A 365 8.29 -17.11 -20.40
CA LEU A 365 8.30 -17.60 -19.03
C LEU A 365 7.25 -18.67 -18.83
N SER A 366 7.71 -19.88 -18.57
CA SER A 366 6.88 -21.00 -18.20
C SER A 366 7.75 -22.05 -17.53
N LEU A 367 7.30 -22.55 -16.39
CA LEU A 367 7.90 -23.68 -15.68
C LEU A 367 7.19 -25.00 -16.05
N SER A 368 5.91 -24.92 -16.39
CA SER A 368 5.06 -26.04 -16.81
C SER A 368 5.14 -26.33 -18.32
N GLY A 369 5.50 -25.33 -19.11
CA GLY A 369 5.51 -25.33 -20.57
C GLY A 369 4.26 -24.76 -21.21
N HIS A 370 3.25 -24.45 -20.39
CA HIS A 370 2.01 -23.83 -20.85
C HIS A 370 2.10 -22.32 -20.91
N ASP A 371 1.29 -21.73 -21.79
CA ASP A 371 1.23 -20.30 -22.03
C ASP A 371 0.28 -19.58 -21.06
N TRP A 372 0.56 -19.71 -19.77
CA TRP A 372 -0.26 -19.11 -18.71
C TRP A 372 -0.37 -17.58 -18.85
N LEU A 373 0.63 -16.91 -19.43
CA LEU A 373 0.64 -15.46 -19.56
C LEU A 373 -0.41 -14.99 -20.57
N CYS A 374 -0.45 -15.62 -21.75
CA CYS A 374 -1.44 -15.32 -22.80
C CYS A 374 -2.84 -15.72 -22.36
N VAL A 375 -3.02 -16.98 -21.91
CA VAL A 375 -4.33 -17.51 -21.48
C VAL A 375 -4.93 -16.68 -20.36
N GLY A 376 -4.12 -16.30 -19.36
CA GLY A 376 -4.60 -15.49 -18.25
C GLY A 376 -4.90 -14.04 -18.64
N LEU A 377 -4.18 -13.46 -19.61
CA LEU A 377 -4.48 -12.13 -20.14
C LEU A 377 -5.80 -12.12 -20.92
N GLU A 378 -6.00 -13.10 -21.80
CA GLU A 378 -7.25 -13.28 -22.56
C GLU A 378 -8.45 -13.44 -21.62
N LEU A 379 -8.30 -14.29 -20.59
CA LEU A 379 -9.32 -14.47 -19.56
C LEU A 379 -9.60 -13.17 -18.79
N PHE A 380 -8.55 -12.43 -18.41
CA PHE A 380 -8.70 -11.16 -17.69
C PHE A 380 -9.36 -10.06 -18.54
N GLN A 381 -9.17 -10.09 -19.86
CA GLN A 381 -9.76 -9.14 -20.82
C GLN A 381 -11.24 -9.45 -21.16
N GLN A 382 -11.79 -10.57 -20.70
CA GLN A 382 -13.20 -10.87 -20.92
C GLN A 382 -14.10 -9.78 -20.27
N PRO A 383 -15.27 -9.46 -20.88
CA PRO A 383 -16.17 -8.42 -20.37
C PRO A 383 -16.62 -8.59 -18.91
N ALA A 384 -16.58 -9.82 -18.39
CA ALA A 384 -16.91 -10.12 -16.99
C ALA A 384 -15.85 -9.63 -15.99
N PHE A 385 -14.62 -9.38 -16.43
CA PHE A 385 -13.45 -9.03 -15.59
C PHE A 385 -12.79 -7.71 -16.01
N TYR A 386 -13.04 -7.25 -17.23
CA TYR A 386 -12.48 -6.03 -17.80
C TYR A 386 -13.50 -4.91 -17.95
N TRP A 387 -13.18 -3.75 -17.36
CA TRP A 387 -13.81 -2.46 -17.58
C TRP A 387 -12.86 -1.38 -17.07
N GLU A 388 -13.02 -0.15 -17.55
CA GLU A 388 -12.21 0.99 -17.10
C GLU A 388 -12.43 1.26 -15.61
N ARG A 389 -11.33 1.31 -14.85
CA ARG A 389 -11.35 1.49 -13.40
C ARG A 389 -10.00 1.99 -12.86
N PRO A 390 -9.99 2.68 -11.70
CA PRO A 390 -8.77 3.20 -11.09
C PRO A 390 -7.96 2.14 -10.30
N TYR A 391 -8.36 0.88 -10.32
CA TYR A 391 -7.72 -0.21 -9.58
C TYR A 391 -7.64 -1.50 -10.38
N PHE A 392 -6.58 -2.30 -10.19
CA PHE A 392 -6.36 -3.47 -11.04
C PHE A 392 -7.30 -4.65 -10.73
N VAL A 393 -7.46 -5.03 -9.45
CA VAL A 393 -8.19 -6.25 -9.08
C VAL A 393 -9.49 -5.91 -8.36
N ALA A 394 -10.59 -6.33 -8.97
CA ALA A 394 -11.92 -6.22 -8.40
C ALA A 394 -12.22 -7.33 -7.38
N ALA A 395 -13.22 -7.15 -6.53
CA ALA A 395 -13.64 -8.16 -5.58
C ALA A 395 -14.32 -9.34 -6.29
N PRO A 396 -14.06 -10.59 -5.92
CA PRO A 396 -14.76 -11.74 -6.53
C PRO A 396 -16.22 -11.84 -6.10
N THR A 397 -17.01 -12.58 -6.89
CA THR A 397 -18.28 -13.16 -6.43
C THR A 397 -18.02 -14.26 -5.39
N LYS A 398 -19.05 -14.69 -4.65
CA LYS A 398 -18.88 -15.68 -3.57
C LYS A 398 -18.37 -17.04 -4.07
N ASP A 399 -18.75 -17.39 -5.29
CA ASP A 399 -18.46 -18.62 -6.02
C ASP A 399 -17.26 -18.49 -6.97
N TYR A 400 -16.60 -17.32 -7.03
CA TYR A 400 -15.46 -17.05 -7.93
C TYR A 400 -15.77 -17.21 -9.43
N SER A 401 -17.04 -17.24 -9.83
CA SER A 401 -17.44 -17.28 -11.24
C SER A 401 -17.23 -15.94 -11.96
N GLY A 402 -17.23 -14.84 -11.20
CA GLY A 402 -17.13 -13.49 -11.74
C GLY A 402 -16.50 -12.52 -10.74
N CYS A 403 -16.65 -11.22 -11.03
CA CYS A 403 -16.27 -10.17 -10.12
C CYS A 403 -17.41 -9.19 -9.88
N VAL A 404 -17.35 -8.54 -8.72
CA VAL A 404 -18.20 -7.42 -8.34
C VAL A 404 -17.38 -6.16 -8.56
N ARG A 405 -18.00 -5.10 -9.10
CA ARG A 405 -17.36 -3.80 -9.36
C ARG A 405 -17.02 -3.05 -8.06
N LYS A 406 -16.14 -3.65 -7.25
CA LYS A 406 -15.71 -3.20 -5.94
C LYS A 406 -14.22 -3.36 -5.83
N PHE A 407 -13.58 -2.37 -5.22
CA PHE A 407 -12.15 -2.43 -4.91
C PHE A 407 -11.83 -3.58 -3.95
N LEU A 408 -10.91 -4.45 -4.33
CA LEU A 408 -10.40 -5.49 -3.44
C LEU A 408 -9.20 -4.96 -2.64
N LYS A 409 -9.30 -4.81 -1.33
CA LYS A 409 -8.15 -4.28 -0.57
C LYS A 409 -6.93 -5.18 -0.66
N PRO A 410 -5.69 -4.64 -0.59
CA PRO A 410 -4.47 -5.45 -0.57
C PRO A 410 -4.48 -6.54 0.52
N GLU A 411 -5.05 -6.27 1.70
CA GLU A 411 -5.17 -7.28 2.75
C GLU A 411 -6.17 -8.39 2.38
N GLN A 412 -7.22 -8.07 1.63
CA GLN A 412 -8.20 -9.05 1.14
C GLN A 412 -7.63 -9.84 -0.04
N LEU A 413 -6.92 -9.20 -0.96
CA LEU A 413 -6.18 -9.88 -2.03
C LEU A 413 -5.18 -10.88 -1.44
N SER A 414 -4.46 -10.50 -0.38
CA SER A 414 -3.55 -11.41 0.34
C SER A 414 -4.26 -12.59 1.01
N LEU A 415 -5.57 -12.48 1.29
CA LEU A 415 -6.39 -13.60 1.80
C LEU A 415 -6.89 -14.47 0.65
N HIS A 416 -7.31 -13.88 -0.46
CA HIS A 416 -7.71 -14.64 -1.66
C HIS A 416 -6.54 -15.42 -2.25
N LEU A 417 -5.33 -14.86 -2.29
CA LEU A 417 -4.12 -15.59 -2.70
C LEU A 417 -3.79 -16.77 -1.76
N ARG A 418 -4.05 -16.64 -0.46
CA ARG A 418 -3.91 -17.76 0.48
C ARG A 418 -4.99 -18.82 0.26
N GLY A 419 -6.22 -18.39 0.03
CA GLY A 419 -7.32 -19.28 -0.36
C GLY A 419 -7.02 -20.01 -1.66
N LEU A 420 -6.43 -19.34 -2.65
CA LEU A 420 -5.98 -19.98 -3.89
C LEU A 420 -5.02 -21.14 -3.60
N TYR A 421 -4.05 -20.98 -2.68
CA TYR A 421 -3.08 -22.04 -2.38
C TYR A 421 -3.76 -23.34 -1.97
N THR A 422 -4.86 -23.29 -1.22
CA THR A 422 -5.60 -24.49 -0.79
C THR A 422 -6.41 -25.15 -1.90
N HIS A 423 -6.53 -24.52 -3.07
CA HIS A 423 -7.20 -25.05 -4.26
C HIS A 423 -6.21 -25.48 -5.34
N LEU A 424 -4.91 -25.22 -5.16
CA LEU A 424 -3.89 -25.65 -6.11
C LEU A 424 -3.75 -27.17 -6.03
N LEU A 425 -3.89 -27.84 -7.17
CA LEU A 425 -3.59 -29.25 -7.33
C LEU A 425 -2.09 -29.49 -7.45
N GLY A 426 -1.62 -30.63 -6.96
CA GLY A 426 -0.22 -31.04 -7.04
C GLY A 426 0.25 -31.10 -8.50
N PRO A 427 1.46 -30.63 -8.83
CA PRO A 427 1.96 -30.72 -10.19
C PRO A 427 2.64 -32.08 -10.39
N ARG A 428 2.24 -32.81 -11.44
CA ARG A 428 2.84 -34.09 -11.83
C ARG A 428 3.43 -33.98 -13.23
N PHE A 429 4.67 -34.43 -13.39
CA PHE A 429 5.32 -34.55 -14.68
C PHE A 429 5.08 -35.96 -15.26
N ASP A 430 4.49 -36.05 -16.45
CA ASP A 430 4.15 -37.33 -17.09
C ASP A 430 5.26 -37.91 -17.99
N GLY A 431 6.43 -37.28 -18.00
CA GLY A 431 7.54 -37.58 -18.90
C GLY A 431 7.69 -36.59 -20.05
N SER A 432 6.63 -35.84 -20.36
CA SER A 432 6.62 -34.87 -21.47
C SER A 432 6.08 -33.50 -21.06
N VAL A 433 5.02 -33.47 -20.26
CA VAL A 433 4.24 -32.28 -19.93
C VAL A 433 3.85 -32.31 -18.45
N TRP A 434 3.77 -31.12 -17.86
CA TRP A 434 3.22 -30.96 -16.51
C TRP A 434 1.69 -30.97 -16.56
N ARG A 435 1.09 -31.74 -15.66
CA ARG A 435 -0.37 -31.82 -15.45
C ARG A 435 -0.71 -31.66 -13.98
N ALA A 436 -1.94 -31.23 -13.73
CA ALA A 436 -2.49 -31.25 -12.38
C ALA A 436 -2.75 -32.71 -11.96
N ASP A 437 -2.43 -33.01 -10.71
CA ASP A 437 -2.74 -34.26 -10.04
C ASP A 437 -4.14 -34.17 -9.39
N GLU A 438 -4.62 -35.25 -8.79
CA GLU A 438 -5.94 -35.30 -8.14
C GLU A 438 -5.91 -34.76 -6.69
N PHE A 439 -4.72 -34.55 -6.13
CA PHE A 439 -4.53 -34.13 -4.74
C PHE A 439 -4.20 -32.64 -4.63
N PHE A 440 -4.73 -31.99 -3.59
CA PHE A 440 -4.34 -30.61 -3.26
C PHE A 440 -2.89 -30.54 -2.81
N LEU A 441 -2.14 -29.61 -3.40
CA LEU A 441 -0.73 -29.34 -3.08
C LEU A 441 -0.57 -28.82 -1.65
N VAL A 442 -1.44 -27.88 -1.24
CA VAL A 442 -1.34 -27.20 0.06
C VAL A 442 -2.54 -27.54 0.94
N PRO A 443 -2.35 -28.29 2.04
CA PRO A 443 -3.38 -28.50 3.03
C PRO A 443 -3.87 -27.18 3.66
N VAL A 444 -5.17 -27.08 3.93
CA VAL A 444 -5.80 -25.89 4.54
C VAL A 444 -5.12 -25.50 5.86
N ASP A 445 -4.68 -26.49 6.62
CA ASP A 445 -4.01 -26.34 7.92
C ASP A 445 -2.69 -25.55 7.81
N VAL A 446 -1.99 -25.64 6.67
CA VAL A 446 -0.65 -25.08 6.49
C VAL A 446 -0.59 -23.83 5.60
N GLN A 447 -1.71 -23.37 5.06
CA GLN A 447 -1.79 -22.21 4.15
C GLN A 447 -1.18 -20.91 4.69
N ASN A 448 -1.07 -20.76 6.01
CA ASN A 448 -0.50 -19.59 6.68
C ASN A 448 1.03 -19.59 6.76
N PHE A 449 1.69 -20.62 6.22
CA PHE A 449 3.15 -20.65 6.06
C PHE A 449 3.63 -19.55 5.10
N TRP A 450 2.84 -19.27 4.05
CA TRP A 450 3.09 -18.20 3.09
C TRP A 450 2.27 -16.94 3.41
N SER A 451 2.75 -15.81 2.92
CA SER A 451 2.09 -14.50 3.12
C SER A 451 2.00 -13.73 1.80
N GLY A 452 1.26 -12.62 1.79
CA GLY A 452 1.22 -11.73 0.61
C GLY A 452 2.58 -11.12 0.22
N HIS A 453 3.61 -11.23 1.07
CA HIS A 453 4.97 -10.81 0.76
C HIS A 453 5.85 -11.92 0.17
N SER A 454 5.36 -13.18 0.14
CA SER A 454 6.09 -14.35 -0.38
C SER A 454 6.51 -14.17 -1.85
N ALA A 455 5.61 -13.64 -2.68
CA ALA A 455 5.90 -13.39 -4.10
C ALA A 455 7.00 -12.32 -4.31
N ARG A 456 7.01 -11.26 -3.50
CA ARG A 456 7.88 -10.09 -3.70
C ARG A 456 9.37 -10.42 -3.67
N HIS A 457 9.78 -11.41 -2.90
CA HIS A 457 11.21 -11.74 -2.76
C HIS A 457 11.56 -13.05 -3.47
N TRP A 458 10.62 -13.66 -4.19
CA TRP A 458 10.83 -14.93 -4.87
C TRP A 458 11.92 -14.85 -5.94
N LEU A 459 11.70 -14.03 -6.97
CA LEU A 459 12.65 -13.88 -8.07
C LEU A 459 14.01 -13.31 -7.59
N PRO A 460 14.07 -12.30 -6.71
CA PRO A 460 15.35 -11.81 -6.15
C PRO A 460 16.13 -12.86 -5.34
N SER A 461 15.46 -13.76 -4.62
CA SER A 461 16.14 -14.80 -3.84
C SER A 461 16.83 -15.81 -4.76
N TRP A 462 16.13 -16.28 -5.81
CA TRP A 462 16.72 -17.13 -6.84
C TRP A 462 17.85 -16.41 -7.60
N GLY A 463 17.64 -15.14 -7.97
CA GLY A 463 18.67 -14.34 -8.64
C GLY A 463 19.94 -14.18 -7.79
N THR A 464 19.78 -13.99 -6.47
CA THR A 464 20.91 -13.92 -5.52
C THR A 464 21.65 -15.25 -5.46
N ALA A 465 20.93 -16.37 -5.36
CA ALA A 465 21.54 -17.70 -5.34
C ALA A 465 22.34 -18.00 -6.62
N LEU A 466 21.87 -17.49 -7.78
CA LEU A 466 22.56 -17.61 -9.07
C LEU A 466 23.71 -16.59 -9.27
N GLY A 467 24.03 -15.77 -8.27
CA GLY A 467 25.12 -14.79 -8.35
C GLY A 467 24.83 -13.59 -9.25
N LEU A 468 23.55 -13.25 -9.49
CA LEU A 468 23.21 -12.08 -10.31
C LEU A 468 23.58 -10.76 -9.62
N PRO A 469 23.97 -9.72 -10.39
CA PRO A 469 24.38 -8.45 -9.81
C PRO A 469 23.30 -7.82 -8.92
N LYS A 470 23.69 -7.36 -7.74
CA LYS A 470 22.77 -6.72 -6.78
C LYS A 470 22.01 -5.54 -7.40
N CYS A 471 22.64 -4.75 -8.27
CA CYS A 471 21.98 -3.63 -8.95
C CYS A 471 20.79 -4.07 -9.82
N ASP A 472 20.88 -5.21 -10.50
CA ASP A 472 19.79 -5.77 -11.31
C ASP A 472 18.62 -6.24 -10.42
N LEU A 473 18.95 -6.87 -9.28
CA LEU A 473 17.95 -7.35 -8.32
C LEU A 473 17.26 -6.19 -7.59
N ASP A 474 18.02 -5.14 -7.25
CA ASP A 474 17.52 -3.91 -6.67
C ASP A 474 16.61 -3.14 -7.63
N TYR A 475 16.93 -3.20 -8.93
CA TYR A 475 16.10 -2.67 -10.00
C TYR A 475 14.76 -3.43 -10.10
N LEU A 476 14.78 -4.76 -10.15
CA LEU A 476 13.57 -5.62 -10.19
C LEU A 476 12.60 -5.33 -9.04
N GLY A 477 13.12 -5.30 -7.81
CA GLY A 477 12.32 -5.02 -6.62
C GLY A 477 11.87 -3.57 -6.50
N ARG A 478 12.37 -2.69 -7.37
CA ARG A 478 12.20 -1.23 -7.31
C ARG A 478 12.60 -0.70 -5.93
N TRP A 479 13.60 -1.33 -5.30
CA TRP A 479 14.06 -0.99 -3.95
C TRP A 479 14.81 0.34 -3.93
N GLN A 480 15.38 0.74 -5.07
CA GLN A 480 16.10 2.01 -5.26
C GLN A 480 15.44 2.96 -6.28
N ALA A 481 14.19 2.73 -6.69
CA ALA A 481 13.51 3.62 -7.63
C ALA A 481 13.49 5.07 -7.08
N GLY A 482 14.28 5.96 -7.70
CA GLY A 482 14.47 7.36 -7.29
C GLY A 482 15.65 7.66 -6.35
N ALA A 483 16.43 6.66 -5.94
CA ALA A 483 17.63 6.88 -5.11
C ALA A 483 18.80 7.42 -5.94
N HIS A 484 18.92 7.06 -7.21
CA HIS A 484 20.01 7.49 -8.11
C HIS A 484 19.44 8.10 -9.39
N GLN A 485 19.91 9.30 -9.78
CA GLN A 485 19.45 10.03 -10.98
C GLN A 485 19.63 9.22 -12.27
N SER A 486 20.58 8.28 -12.32
CA SER A 486 20.84 7.42 -13.47
C SER A 486 19.75 6.37 -13.75
N THR A 487 18.90 6.03 -12.77
CA THR A 487 17.82 5.05 -12.98
C THR A 487 16.67 5.58 -13.83
N GLU A 488 16.54 6.91 -13.95
CA GLU A 488 15.55 7.60 -14.78
C GLU A 488 15.90 7.52 -16.28
N TYR A 489 17.17 7.24 -16.61
CA TYR A 489 17.73 7.15 -17.96
C TYR A 489 17.99 5.71 -18.44
N VAL A 490 17.49 4.68 -17.74
CA VAL A 490 17.71 3.29 -18.16
C VAL A 490 16.78 2.96 -19.33
N VAL A 491 17.20 3.36 -20.53
CA VAL A 491 16.53 3.05 -21.81
C VAL A 491 16.32 1.53 -22.01
N LYS A 492 17.19 0.71 -21.39
CA LYS A 492 17.17 -0.77 -21.45
C LYS A 492 16.56 -1.43 -20.22
N ALA A 493 15.68 -0.74 -19.50
CA ALA A 493 14.97 -1.23 -18.31
C ALA A 493 14.43 -2.65 -18.46
N ARG A 494 13.79 -2.90 -19.60
CA ARG A 494 13.20 -4.18 -19.97
C ARG A 494 14.23 -5.29 -20.13
N GLU A 495 15.38 -5.01 -20.76
CA GLU A 495 16.43 -6.01 -20.99
C GLU A 495 17.00 -6.55 -19.68
N VAL A 496 17.16 -5.68 -18.67
CA VAL A 496 17.61 -6.09 -17.33
C VAL A 496 16.61 -7.05 -16.69
N VAL A 497 15.32 -6.69 -16.71
CA VAL A 497 14.25 -7.53 -16.15
C VAL A 497 14.18 -8.88 -16.84
N TYR A 498 14.17 -8.89 -18.17
CA TYR A 498 14.10 -10.11 -18.96
C TYR A 498 15.33 -11.00 -18.79
N ARG A 499 16.53 -10.42 -18.69
CA ARG A 499 17.75 -11.18 -18.40
C ARG A 499 17.64 -11.96 -17.10
N VAL A 500 17.19 -11.31 -16.02
CA VAL A 500 17.03 -11.99 -14.72
C VAL A 500 15.95 -13.06 -14.77
N GLN A 501 14.77 -12.72 -15.32
CA GLN A 501 13.66 -13.67 -15.47
C GLN A 501 14.07 -14.90 -16.29
N LYS A 502 14.74 -14.68 -17.43
CA LYS A 502 15.26 -15.74 -18.31
C LYS A 502 16.27 -16.63 -17.59
N ARG A 503 17.27 -16.02 -16.92
CA ARG A 503 18.34 -16.77 -16.23
C ARG A 503 17.82 -17.63 -15.09
N VAL A 504 16.86 -17.11 -14.32
CA VAL A 504 16.21 -17.89 -13.25
C VAL A 504 15.40 -19.03 -13.84
N ASN A 505 14.56 -18.78 -14.86
CA ASN A 505 13.78 -19.84 -15.49
C ASN A 505 14.68 -20.95 -16.08
N GLU A 506 15.73 -20.57 -16.79
CA GLU A 506 16.73 -21.49 -17.34
C GLU A 506 17.38 -22.36 -16.26
N ALA A 507 17.80 -21.76 -15.14
CA ALA A 507 18.42 -22.48 -14.04
C ALA A 507 17.47 -23.50 -13.40
N LEU A 508 16.18 -23.17 -13.24
CA LEU A 508 15.20 -24.08 -12.67
C LEU A 508 14.90 -25.24 -13.65
N CYS A 509 14.82 -24.96 -14.95
CA CYS A 509 14.55 -25.97 -15.98
C CYS A 509 15.72 -26.94 -16.19
N LEU A 510 16.92 -26.43 -16.43
CA LEU A 510 18.10 -27.22 -16.81
C LEU A 510 18.94 -27.69 -15.60
N GLY A 511 18.82 -26.99 -14.47
CA GLY A 511 19.58 -27.23 -13.25
C GLY A 511 20.78 -26.29 -13.09
N HIS A 512 21.12 -26.03 -11.83
CA HIS A 512 22.29 -25.23 -11.44
C HIS A 512 22.72 -25.63 -10.02
N GLU A 513 24.00 -25.48 -9.68
CA GLU A 513 24.52 -25.83 -8.35
C GLU A 513 23.79 -25.11 -7.21
N SER A 514 23.45 -23.85 -7.42
CA SER A 514 22.73 -23.02 -6.44
C SER A 514 21.22 -23.28 -6.35
N VAL A 515 20.66 -24.16 -7.19
CA VAL A 515 19.22 -24.42 -7.17
C VAL A 515 18.89 -25.42 -6.05
N SER A 516 18.22 -24.94 -5.00
CA SER A 516 17.79 -25.77 -3.87
C SER A 516 16.62 -25.15 -3.10
N GLU A 517 15.65 -25.98 -2.73
CA GLU A 517 14.56 -25.63 -1.81
C GLU A 517 14.63 -26.43 -0.49
N LEU A 518 15.76 -27.10 -0.20
CA LEU A 518 15.88 -28.02 0.93
C LEU A 518 15.59 -27.36 2.28
N GLU A 519 16.14 -26.17 2.54
CA GLU A 519 15.88 -25.42 3.77
C GLU A 519 14.40 -25.03 3.91
N LEU A 520 13.77 -24.65 2.78
CA LEU A 520 12.35 -24.32 2.72
C LEU A 520 11.49 -25.54 3.05
N PHE A 521 11.86 -26.73 2.55
CA PHE A 521 11.17 -27.97 2.85
C PHE A 521 11.31 -28.39 4.32
N GLU A 522 12.47 -28.21 4.94
CA GLU A 522 12.65 -28.49 6.37
C GLU A 522 11.81 -27.55 7.24
N ASP A 523 11.75 -26.27 6.88
CA ASP A 523 10.89 -25.31 7.56
C ASP A 523 9.40 -25.63 7.38
N LEU A 524 8.99 -26.03 6.17
CA LEU A 524 7.62 -26.46 5.88
C LEU A 524 7.27 -27.72 6.66
N LYS A 525 8.18 -28.70 6.72
CA LYS A 525 8.02 -29.96 7.46
C LYS A 525 7.82 -29.70 8.96
N ARG A 526 8.63 -28.84 9.57
CA ARG A 526 8.46 -28.41 10.97
C ARG A 526 7.10 -27.73 11.17
N TYR A 527 6.73 -26.81 10.27
CA TYR A 527 5.44 -26.12 10.36
C TYR A 527 4.22 -27.04 10.21
N CYS A 528 4.34 -28.08 9.37
CA CYS A 528 3.34 -29.14 9.21
C CYS A 528 3.23 -29.98 10.49
N ALA A 529 4.36 -30.41 11.06
CA ALA A 529 4.40 -31.20 12.28
C ALA A 529 3.73 -30.48 13.47
N ASP A 530 4.02 -29.18 13.64
CA ASP A 530 3.39 -28.32 14.66
C ASP A 530 1.86 -28.22 14.55
N ARG A 531 1.30 -28.62 13.40
CA ARG A 531 -0.14 -28.56 13.07
C ARG A 531 -0.77 -29.93 12.85
N GLY A 532 -0.05 -31.01 13.18
CA GLY A 532 -0.55 -32.38 13.00
C GLY A 532 -0.68 -32.81 11.54
N VAL A 533 0.00 -32.14 10.61
CA VAL A 533 0.02 -32.51 9.19
C VAL A 533 1.25 -33.35 8.90
N SER A 534 1.04 -34.55 8.34
CA SER A 534 2.15 -35.43 7.98
C SER A 534 3.00 -34.85 6.86
N SER A 535 4.30 -35.16 6.84
CA SER A 535 5.21 -34.74 5.78
C SER A 535 4.77 -35.24 4.40
N LEU A 536 4.14 -36.43 4.33
CA LEU A 536 3.60 -36.99 3.10
C LEU A 536 2.51 -36.07 2.50
N ARG A 537 1.64 -35.55 3.36
CA ARG A 537 0.53 -34.67 2.96
C ARG A 537 0.97 -33.23 2.72
N GLY A 538 1.93 -32.72 3.50
CA GLY A 538 2.31 -31.30 3.50
C GLY A 538 3.56 -30.94 2.69
N VAL A 539 4.42 -31.91 2.34
CA VAL A 539 5.74 -31.64 1.74
C VAL A 539 5.98 -32.42 0.45
N THR A 540 5.53 -33.68 0.35
CA THR A 540 5.87 -34.55 -0.80
C THR A 540 5.43 -33.97 -2.14
N GLY A 541 4.23 -33.38 -2.22
CA GLY A 541 3.76 -32.72 -3.46
C GLY A 541 4.61 -31.52 -3.90
N HIS A 542 5.40 -30.94 -3.00
CA HIS A 542 6.32 -29.85 -3.31
C HIS A 542 7.69 -30.34 -3.81
N GLN A 543 8.03 -31.62 -3.60
CA GLN A 543 9.34 -32.20 -3.95
C GLN A 543 9.37 -32.70 -5.40
N ILE A 544 9.33 -31.74 -6.33
CA ILE A 544 9.26 -32.01 -7.77
C ILE A 544 10.62 -32.11 -8.46
N TRP A 545 11.69 -31.89 -7.70
CA TRP A 545 13.04 -31.80 -8.22
C TRP A 545 13.60 -33.15 -8.64
N ARG A 546 14.30 -33.17 -9.77
CA ARG A 546 15.10 -34.31 -10.25
C ARG A 546 16.57 -33.91 -10.26
N ARG A 547 17.46 -34.90 -10.43
CA ARG A 547 18.91 -34.65 -10.57
C ARG A 547 19.30 -34.69 -12.04
N SER A 548 20.01 -33.67 -12.51
CA SER A 548 20.64 -33.66 -13.82
C SER A 548 21.85 -34.59 -13.86
N ASP A 549 22.41 -34.80 -15.06
CA ASP A 549 23.64 -35.59 -15.25
C ASP A 549 24.82 -35.00 -14.46
N ALA A 550 24.83 -33.68 -14.25
CA ALA A 550 25.80 -32.97 -13.41
C ALA A 550 25.48 -33.04 -11.90
N GLY A 551 24.42 -33.75 -11.50
CA GLY A 551 24.01 -33.95 -10.11
C GLY A 551 23.21 -32.79 -9.49
N HIS A 552 22.94 -31.72 -10.25
CA HIS A 552 22.21 -30.54 -9.80
C HIS A 552 20.69 -30.77 -9.78
N LEU A 553 19.98 -30.08 -8.88
CA LEU A 553 18.52 -30.12 -8.87
C LEU A 553 17.96 -29.34 -10.06
N ALA A 554 17.01 -29.94 -10.77
CA ALA A 554 16.40 -29.38 -11.96
C ALA A 554 14.98 -29.91 -12.16
N LEU A 555 14.17 -29.18 -12.93
CA LEU A 555 12.93 -29.71 -13.48
C LEU A 555 13.20 -30.71 -14.61
N LEU A 556 14.39 -30.73 -15.22
CA LEU A 556 14.77 -31.56 -16.39
C LEU A 556 13.82 -31.39 -17.57
N THR A 557 13.56 -30.14 -17.91
CA THR A 557 12.73 -29.73 -19.05
C THR A 557 13.58 -28.95 -20.05
N ARG A 558 13.18 -28.94 -21.32
CA ARG A 558 13.85 -28.11 -22.35
C ARG A 558 13.70 -26.62 -22.03
N PHE A 559 14.66 -25.81 -22.48
CA PHE A 559 14.61 -24.36 -22.31
C PHE A 559 14.89 -23.62 -23.64
N PRO A 560 14.10 -22.58 -24.01
CA PRO A 560 12.84 -22.20 -23.38
C PRO A 560 11.78 -23.30 -23.55
N LEU A 561 10.99 -23.54 -22.50
CA LEU A 561 10.00 -24.63 -22.52
C LEU A 561 8.80 -24.28 -23.43
N LEU A 562 8.38 -23.01 -23.35
CA LEU A 562 7.37 -22.38 -24.19
C LEU A 562 8.03 -21.73 -25.41
N ILE A 563 7.54 -22.05 -26.60
CA ILE A 563 7.87 -21.38 -27.86
C ILE A 563 6.66 -20.54 -28.23
N ALA A 564 6.80 -19.21 -28.17
CA ALA A 564 5.69 -18.30 -28.47
C ALA A 564 5.41 -18.27 -29.97
N THR A 565 4.15 -18.40 -30.37
CA THR A 565 3.69 -18.30 -31.76
C THR A 565 2.60 -17.23 -31.86
N LEU A 566 2.97 -15.95 -32.00
CA LEU A 566 2.05 -14.87 -32.36
C LEU A 566 2.68 -13.95 -33.40
N ALA A 567 1.82 -13.24 -34.13
CA ALA A 567 2.17 -12.29 -35.19
C ALA A 567 2.12 -10.85 -34.65
N VAL A 568 3.10 -10.07 -35.09
CA VAL A 568 3.48 -8.73 -34.62
C VAL A 568 2.34 -7.68 -34.72
N ASP A 569 2.13 -6.92 -33.64
CA ASP A 569 1.50 -5.58 -33.71
C ASP A 569 2.44 -4.53 -33.07
N ASP A 570 3.41 -4.05 -33.86
CA ASP A 570 4.47 -3.11 -33.45
C ASP A 570 3.93 -1.73 -33.00
N ARG A 571 2.65 -1.41 -33.26
CA ARG A 571 2.10 -0.06 -33.03
C ARG A 571 1.76 0.23 -31.58
N ALA A 572 1.49 -0.78 -30.75
CA ALA A 572 1.11 -0.60 -29.35
C ALA A 572 2.30 -0.30 -28.42
N GLU A 573 3.51 -0.70 -28.82
CA GLU A 573 4.69 -0.72 -27.95
C GLU A 573 5.39 0.64 -27.83
N ALA A 574 5.40 1.44 -28.91
CA ALA A 574 6.00 2.77 -28.93
C ALA A 574 5.29 3.78 -28.00
N ALA A 575 3.97 3.59 -27.76
CA ALA A 575 3.15 4.50 -26.97
C ALA A 575 3.40 4.41 -25.45
N LEU A 576 4.01 3.33 -24.94
CA LEU A 576 4.27 3.15 -23.50
C LEU A 576 5.69 3.53 -23.05
N VAL A 577 6.67 3.48 -23.96
CA VAL A 577 8.09 3.73 -23.65
C VAL A 577 8.44 5.23 -23.75
N ALA A 578 7.66 6.00 -24.52
CA ALA A 578 7.71 7.45 -24.50
C ALA A 578 7.11 7.97 -23.18
N GLY A 579 7.96 8.27 -22.20
CA GLY A 579 7.54 8.95 -20.98
C GLY A 579 6.86 10.28 -21.30
N SER A 580 5.63 10.43 -20.81
CA SER A 580 4.90 11.71 -20.67
C SER A 580 4.99 12.67 -21.86
N GLU A 581 4.21 12.42 -22.91
CA GLU A 581 3.50 13.52 -23.55
C GLU A 581 2.06 13.53 -23.00
N PRO A 582 1.54 14.69 -22.57
CA PRO A 582 0.16 14.78 -22.10
C PRO A 582 -0.77 14.35 -23.23
N ALA A 583 -1.78 13.57 -22.84
CA ALA A 583 -2.75 12.93 -23.73
C ALA A 583 -3.14 13.81 -24.92
N SER A 584 -2.97 13.26 -26.12
CA SER A 584 -3.48 13.84 -27.36
C SER A 584 -5.01 13.86 -27.31
N ASN A 585 -5.59 14.93 -26.77
CA ASN A 585 -6.83 15.42 -27.34
C ASN A 585 -6.53 15.80 -28.78
N GLN A 586 -7.42 15.48 -29.71
CA GLN A 586 -7.25 15.77 -31.14
C GLN A 586 -6.95 17.26 -31.36
N GLU A 587 -5.67 17.61 -31.45
CA GLU A 587 -5.22 18.98 -31.58
C GLU A 587 -5.06 19.30 -33.07
N GLY A 588 -5.96 20.13 -33.58
CA GLY A 588 -5.73 20.80 -34.86
C GLY A 588 -4.45 21.65 -34.81
N ARG A 589 -3.79 21.84 -35.96
CA ARG A 589 -2.52 22.58 -36.09
C ARG A 589 -2.61 24.02 -35.55
N PHE A 590 -3.82 24.60 -35.50
CA PHE A 590 -4.06 25.97 -35.07
C PHE A 590 -5.18 26.05 -34.03
N TRP A 591 -5.23 27.17 -33.29
CA TRP A 591 -6.33 27.48 -32.37
C TRP A 591 -6.54 28.99 -32.25
N TYR A 592 -7.77 29.43 -31.94
CA TYR A 592 -8.08 30.84 -31.72
C TYR A 592 -8.36 31.16 -30.25
N SER A 593 -7.80 32.26 -29.77
CA SER A 593 -8.11 32.85 -28.46
C SER A 593 -9.19 33.92 -28.60
N ILE A 594 -10.24 33.87 -27.78
CA ILE A 594 -11.32 34.87 -27.77
C ILE A 594 -11.15 35.84 -26.59
N SER A 595 -11.12 37.14 -26.86
CA SER A 595 -11.09 38.19 -25.84
C SER A 595 -12.42 38.30 -25.09
N ARG A 596 -12.38 38.22 -23.75
CA ARG A 596 -13.56 38.31 -22.86
C ARG A 596 -14.39 39.59 -23.04
N ARG A 597 -13.76 40.72 -23.39
CA ARG A 597 -14.44 42.04 -23.45
C ARG A 597 -14.92 42.41 -24.85
N THR A 598 -14.26 41.91 -25.89
CA THR A 598 -14.46 42.39 -27.27
C THR A 598 -14.83 41.29 -28.25
N GLY A 599 -14.79 40.01 -27.84
CA GLY A 599 -14.99 38.88 -28.73
C GLY A 599 -13.87 38.69 -29.77
N PHE A 600 -12.81 39.51 -29.72
CA PHE A 600 -11.73 39.50 -30.71
C PHE A 600 -11.00 38.16 -30.73
N ARG A 601 -10.94 37.52 -31.90
CA ARG A 601 -10.38 36.19 -32.16
C ARG A 601 -8.98 36.31 -32.75
N ARG A 602 -7.98 35.87 -31.99
CA ARG A 602 -6.58 35.85 -32.44
C ARG A 602 -6.10 34.43 -32.67
N LEU A 603 -5.51 34.15 -33.84
CA LEU A 603 -5.05 32.82 -34.23
C LEU A 603 -3.63 32.51 -33.75
N HIS A 604 -3.41 31.29 -33.26
CA HIS A 604 -2.16 30.78 -32.71
C HIS A 604 -1.82 29.39 -33.25
N LEU A 605 -0.54 29.04 -33.21
CA LEU A 605 -0.04 27.68 -33.44
C LEU A 605 -0.09 26.88 -32.14
N THR A 606 -0.55 25.64 -32.20
CA THR A 606 -0.67 24.73 -31.05
C THR A 606 0.67 24.49 -30.35
N ASN A 607 1.77 24.38 -31.11
CA ASN A 607 3.12 24.12 -30.57
C ASN A 607 4.13 25.24 -30.86
N GLY A 608 3.67 26.47 -31.14
CA GLY A 608 4.54 27.57 -31.60
C GLY A 608 4.45 28.88 -30.82
N CYS A 609 3.43 29.04 -29.96
CA CYS A 609 3.14 30.29 -29.24
C CYS A 609 3.49 30.20 -27.76
N GLY A 610 4.01 31.29 -27.18
CA GLY A 610 4.18 31.40 -25.72
C GLY A 610 2.85 31.65 -24.97
N VAL A 611 1.76 31.90 -25.70
CA VAL A 611 0.40 32.00 -25.13
C VAL A 611 -0.19 30.60 -25.06
N LEU A 612 -0.60 30.19 -23.87
CA LEU A 612 -1.12 28.85 -23.62
C LEU A 612 -2.66 28.85 -23.69
N PRO A 613 -3.31 27.84 -24.33
CA PRO A 613 -4.76 27.78 -24.50
C PRO A 613 -5.56 27.89 -23.18
N TRP A 614 -5.04 27.32 -22.09
CA TRP A 614 -5.68 27.40 -20.76
C TRP A 614 -5.50 28.74 -20.04
N SER A 615 -4.69 29.65 -20.60
CA SER A 615 -4.43 30.98 -20.02
C SER A 615 -5.33 32.06 -20.62
N VAL A 616 -6.20 31.72 -21.59
CA VAL A 616 -7.13 32.66 -22.24
C VAL A 616 -8.57 32.36 -21.83
N HIS A 617 -9.47 33.34 -22.05
CA HIS A 617 -10.88 33.21 -21.66
C HIS A 617 -11.59 32.04 -22.36
N GLU A 618 -11.36 31.89 -23.66
CA GLU A 618 -11.88 30.77 -24.44
C GLU A 618 -10.90 30.46 -25.58
N ALA A 619 -10.64 29.17 -25.79
CA ALA A 619 -9.73 28.64 -26.80
C ALA A 619 -10.45 27.56 -27.61
N VAL A 620 -10.36 27.64 -28.94
CA VAL A 620 -10.96 26.63 -29.82
C VAL A 620 -9.95 26.21 -30.88
N PHE A 621 -9.80 24.89 -31.03
CA PHE A 621 -8.83 24.27 -31.94
C PHE A 621 -9.44 24.04 -33.32
N VAL A 622 -8.63 24.25 -34.36
CA VAL A 622 -9.02 24.10 -35.77
C VAL A 622 -7.91 23.41 -36.56
N ALA A 623 -8.30 22.52 -37.48
CA ALA A 623 -7.36 21.75 -38.29
C ALA A 623 -6.70 22.57 -39.40
N SER A 624 -7.38 23.59 -39.92
CA SER A 624 -6.92 24.48 -41.00
C SER A 624 -7.37 25.92 -40.75
N VAL A 625 -6.68 26.87 -41.42
CA VAL A 625 -6.99 28.30 -41.31
C VAL A 625 -8.09 28.64 -42.31
N GLU A 626 -9.32 28.74 -41.83
CA GLU A 626 -10.41 29.36 -42.60
C GLU A 626 -10.40 30.88 -42.30
N GLU A 627 -10.15 31.72 -43.31
CA GLU A 627 -10.03 33.19 -43.17
C GLU A 627 -11.24 33.85 -42.48
N ALA A 628 -12.42 33.22 -42.53
CA ALA A 628 -13.65 33.74 -41.93
C ALA A 628 -13.73 33.63 -40.38
N LYS A 629 -12.83 32.89 -39.73
CA LYS A 629 -12.94 32.57 -38.28
C LYS A 629 -11.94 33.29 -37.37
N ALA A 630 -10.93 33.97 -37.91
CA ALA A 630 -9.93 34.69 -37.12
C ALA A 630 -9.85 36.16 -37.54
N ASP A 631 -9.85 37.08 -36.57
CA ASP A 631 -9.82 38.52 -36.85
C ASP A 631 -8.38 39.02 -37.06
N ALA A 632 -7.38 38.34 -36.46
CA ALA A 632 -5.96 38.57 -36.74
C ALA A 632 -5.08 37.40 -36.29
N TRP A 633 -3.89 37.29 -36.88
CA TRP A 633 -2.85 36.39 -36.37
C TRP A 633 -2.16 36.92 -35.11
N CYS A 634 -1.62 36.00 -34.30
CA CYS A 634 -0.55 36.33 -33.36
C CYS A 634 0.73 36.66 -34.12
N LYS A 635 1.34 37.82 -33.87
CA LYS A 635 2.55 38.29 -34.58
C LYS A 635 3.77 37.37 -34.42
N ILE A 636 3.81 36.56 -33.36
CA ILE A 636 4.88 35.57 -33.13
C ILE A 636 4.61 34.34 -33.99
N CYS A 637 3.38 33.82 -33.95
CA CYS A 637 2.98 32.66 -34.76
C CYS A 637 3.05 32.95 -36.25
N GLN A 638 2.64 34.15 -36.68
CA GLN A 638 2.67 34.56 -38.08
C GLN A 638 4.09 34.56 -38.66
N ARG A 639 5.09 35.03 -37.89
CA ARG A 639 6.50 35.00 -38.31
C ARG A 639 7.02 33.57 -38.46
N LYS A 640 6.68 32.68 -37.52
CA LYS A 640 7.10 31.28 -37.58
C LYS A 640 6.52 30.53 -38.78
N VAL A 641 5.26 30.76 -39.13
CA VAL A 641 4.66 30.16 -40.34
C VAL A 641 5.35 30.67 -41.61
N ALA A 642 5.66 31.97 -41.68
CA ALA A 642 6.39 32.54 -42.83
C ALA A 642 7.82 31.99 -42.95
N GLU A 643 8.51 31.74 -41.83
CA GLU A 643 9.82 31.09 -41.80
C GLU A 643 9.74 29.63 -42.28
N GLU A 644 8.75 28.86 -41.82
CA GLU A 644 8.49 27.49 -42.29
C GLU A 644 8.27 27.44 -43.81
N GLU A 645 7.46 28.35 -44.36
CA GLU A 645 7.18 28.43 -45.80
C GLU A 645 8.42 28.84 -46.63
N SER A 646 9.29 29.69 -46.09
CA SER A 646 10.55 30.09 -46.74
C SER A 646 11.62 28.98 -46.74
N SER A 647 11.61 28.12 -45.71
CA SER A 647 12.54 26.97 -45.61
C SER A 647 12.16 25.83 -46.57
N ALA A 648 10.86 25.67 -46.87
CA ALA A 648 10.37 24.67 -47.80
C ALA A 648 10.71 24.99 -49.27
N SER A 649 10.82 26.28 -49.63
CA SER A 649 11.14 26.72 -51.00
C SER A 649 12.63 26.69 -51.35
N SER A 650 13.52 26.47 -50.38
CA SER A 650 14.97 26.51 -50.56
C SER A 650 15.61 25.14 -50.87
N SER A 651 14.81 24.07 -51.00
CA SER A 651 15.30 22.69 -51.15
C SER A 651 15.34 22.14 -52.60
N SER A 652 15.21 23.00 -53.61
CA SER A 652 15.30 22.59 -55.03
C SER A 652 16.27 23.48 -55.83
N GLY A 653 17.54 23.06 -55.91
CA GLY A 653 18.55 23.63 -56.81
C GLY A 653 19.78 22.72 -56.91
N SER A 654 19.98 22.11 -58.07
CA SER A 654 20.89 20.99 -58.35
C SER A 654 22.37 21.37 -58.60
N SER A 655 23.26 20.49 -58.11
CA SER A 655 24.46 19.85 -58.71
C SER A 655 25.68 20.60 -59.27
N SER A 656 26.85 20.00 -58.95
CA SER A 656 28.18 19.99 -59.64
C SER A 656 29.17 21.11 -59.21
N SER A 657 30.48 20.93 -58.93
CA SER A 657 31.51 19.98 -59.39
C SER A 657 32.80 20.04 -58.51
N THR A 658 33.57 18.93 -58.50
CA THR A 658 35.06 18.78 -58.58
C THR A 658 36.07 19.27 -57.50
N ALA A 659 36.92 18.30 -57.11
CA ALA A 659 38.40 18.31 -57.13
C ALA A 659 39.23 18.89 -55.95
N THR A 660 39.84 17.95 -55.22
CA THR A 660 41.27 17.78 -54.85
C THR A 660 42.16 18.93 -54.36
N GLU A 661 42.99 18.52 -53.39
CA GLU A 661 44.37 18.93 -53.04
C GLU A 661 44.62 19.83 -51.82
N GLU A 662 45.28 19.19 -50.84
CA GLU A 662 46.49 19.59 -50.08
C GLU A 662 46.55 20.97 -49.41
N ASN A 663 46.78 21.00 -48.09
CA ASN A 663 48.12 21.36 -47.57
C ASN A 663 48.28 21.06 -46.07
N GLU A 664 49.49 20.66 -45.71
CA GLU A 664 50.04 20.39 -44.39
C GLU A 664 50.24 21.68 -43.56
N GLY A 665 50.36 21.56 -42.23
CA GLY A 665 50.76 22.68 -41.39
C GLY A 665 50.72 22.44 -39.87
N ALA A 666 51.70 21.68 -39.39
CA ALA A 666 52.41 21.72 -38.09
C ALA A 666 51.72 22.21 -36.80
N ALA A 667 51.89 21.37 -35.77
CA ALA A 667 51.66 21.62 -34.36
C ALA A 667 52.93 22.10 -33.64
N GLU A 668 52.75 22.97 -32.62
CA GLU A 668 53.61 23.17 -31.43
C GLU A 668 52.66 23.69 -30.32
N GLU A 669 52.37 22.89 -29.29
CA GLU A 669 53.04 22.81 -27.98
C GLU A 669 52.58 23.84 -26.94
N GLY A 670 52.23 23.34 -25.73
CA GLY A 670 51.83 24.14 -24.59
C GLY A 670 51.11 23.35 -23.49
N SER A 671 51.82 22.40 -22.86
CA SER A 671 51.41 21.55 -21.75
C SER A 671 51.24 22.30 -20.41
N PHE A 672 50.29 21.87 -19.56
CA PHE A 672 50.33 22.08 -18.11
C PHE A 672 49.79 20.83 -17.39
N GLN A 673 50.62 20.19 -16.57
CA GLN A 673 50.28 19.10 -15.64
C GLN A 673 50.77 19.47 -14.24
N ASP A 674 50.03 19.01 -13.23
CA ASP A 674 50.45 18.52 -11.89
C ASP A 674 49.18 18.57 -11.01
N GLY A 675 48.66 17.53 -10.35
CA GLY A 675 49.22 16.33 -9.73
C GLY A 675 48.88 16.37 -8.22
N PRO A 676 48.17 15.40 -7.61
CA PRO A 676 47.91 15.41 -6.16
C PRO A 676 48.80 14.39 -5.41
N PRO A 677 49.14 14.63 -4.13
CA PRO A 677 49.89 13.69 -3.32
C PRO A 677 48.98 12.79 -2.47
N SER A 678 49.54 11.64 -2.12
CA SER A 678 49.03 10.65 -1.17
C SER A 678 50.06 10.49 -0.05
N PHE A 679 49.61 10.13 1.16
CA PHE A 679 50.28 9.41 2.28
C PHE A 679 49.28 9.51 3.46
N GLU A 680 48.84 8.48 4.19
CA GLU A 680 49.25 7.07 4.38
C GLU A 680 48.03 6.13 4.32
#